data_AF-A1U3Y3-F1
#
_entry.id   AF-A1U3Y3-F1
#
_cell.length_a   1.000
_cell.length_b   1.000
_cell.length_c   1.000
_cell.angle_alpha   90.00
_cell.angle_beta   90.00
_cell.angle_gamma   90.00
#
_symmetry.space_group_name_H-M   'P 1'
#
loop_
_entity.id
_entity.type
_entity.pdbx_description
1 polymer ?
#
loop_
_entity_poly.entity_id
_entity_poly.type
_entity_poly.pdbx_seq_one_letter_code
_entity_poly.pdbx_strand_id
1 'polypeptide(L)'
;MQRVICLSKPTAIFVLGMHRSGTSALAGALAASGVWLGDDLLEPAPGVNDKGFWEHKELVRINEALLERAGLHWYSPLAASRFASFEIGEVESLEDLRELAVRFASGLLYQGEERDASVVAIKDPRLCLTAGFWKRAFEEAGAQIAGLELVRHPAEVARSLERRDGMVPSHANVLWLDHLLASVSFCRGLDAAFLGSYDDLMSSPRAFTELAFKELAVPLAPKPDQLDKWIQQDLRHHAVSHGGAPGLLGDEVSLLYAEVVQRGSLDDTAASKLVSRVSAVFEDLEAQFQQYNRTVIQLQEVSAKLDELGREHTRALEVVAERDQQIAGANADKDRIGALHQQALETVALRDKELAARERALAEKEELIARSADDIATVREQLQNLGDQHHHAQLVVAERDHQLEVLNHRIASFERSLIGRVYRVWSRLRNGISPNRGNNNGEAGQSPSSAMAGVTRFPNSGQRPAVDVIIPVYGGFEETCAAVETAAGSIDYAWARLVIINDCSPVPEITQWLRENQHRLGYELLENEVNLGFVGTVNRGMRLRPDADVLLLNSDVEVANNWLERLQDCAYSREKVASVTATANNATICSFPVFCEDNELPRGFDVKRLDEVFAQSVPANMAVEIPTGVGCCMYMRRDSMDAIGLFDEEVFGRGYGEENDWCQRAISDGWSNLHALNVFVYHKGAVSFAEESDPRKEENLRALLGRYPAYNADVQAFIQQDPAKVWRTAAFVATLGRSELPKVLLLAHGMGGGVYTHIKELIREHPGLHYLLIEPATDGNIRLYLAPEQMPLYLDFRMDEEYSRLLSVLESAGVGHLHIHHTMGLPTRLWGLARDLAVTLDYTLHDYAIVNGNPSLLDGKGRFVGDDEKRDELCADRVPLPDGVPAQQWRENQLFLLEQARYLICPSDDMHRRLASVPEFSHLQNWVVTHHMDARSLQAGVVATSPESNLRVLVVGALSPEKGADVLEAVAKELAGVEIEFHLLGYAYRSLDKLVVTHGPYKEEEAVSRIREIEPHVLWFPAQCAETYSYTLSLALQLGLPVVASHIGAFPERLAGRNSSVLFSDFHSSPAWAAFWRDAVGDFDLILKSSVPDHLFAPSDEEFYERRYLEGLVASKDAPVLPMYFMGECLANAEKADVLMGRRERLFRILVKIVQTRFGSFVAKAFPVSVQRNIKRYLTRKPLH
;
A
#
# COMPACT_ATOMS: atom_id res chain seq x y z
N MET A 1 -3.55 65.35 -14.95
CA MET A 1 -4.45 66.34 -14.30
C MET A 1 -4.61 65.88 -12.85
N GLN A 2 -4.25 66.69 -11.86
CA GLN A 2 -4.28 66.23 -10.46
C GLN A 2 -5.72 66.09 -9.96
N ARG A 3 -6.07 64.92 -9.41
CA ARG A 3 -7.11 64.81 -8.39
C ARG A 3 -6.40 64.75 -7.04
N VAL A 4 -6.45 65.84 -6.28
CA VAL A 4 -6.15 65.80 -4.85
C VAL A 4 -7.39 65.23 -4.17
N ILE A 5 -7.37 63.94 -3.87
CA ILE A 5 -8.36 63.33 -2.98
C ILE A 5 -7.84 63.51 -1.56
N CYS A 6 -8.68 64.04 -0.67
CA CYS A 6 -8.35 64.16 0.74
C CYS A 6 -8.58 62.79 1.40
N LEU A 7 -7.60 61.90 1.27
CA LEU A 7 -7.68 60.52 1.75
C LEU A 7 -7.71 60.49 3.29
N SER A 8 -8.90 60.37 3.85
CA SER A 8 -9.09 59.70 5.14
C SER A 8 -8.52 58.28 5.03
N LYS A 9 -7.76 57.83 6.04
CA LYS A 9 -7.26 56.45 6.07
C LYS A 9 -8.42 55.46 5.88
N PRO A 10 -8.27 54.42 5.04
CA PRO A 10 -9.29 53.38 4.92
C PRO A 10 -9.43 52.63 6.25
N THR A 11 -10.65 52.28 6.62
CA THR A 11 -10.92 51.58 7.90
C THR A 11 -10.95 50.07 7.68
N ALA A 12 -10.19 49.33 8.50
CA ALA A 12 -10.19 47.88 8.54
C ALA A 12 -10.88 47.40 9.83
N ILE A 13 -12.07 46.81 9.69
CA ILE A 13 -12.83 46.23 10.80
C ILE A 13 -12.30 44.81 11.07
N PHE A 14 -11.79 44.58 12.28
CA PHE A 14 -11.42 43.24 12.73
C PHE A 14 -12.66 42.62 13.37
N VAL A 15 -13.23 41.62 12.70
CA VAL A 15 -14.42 40.89 13.19
C VAL A 15 -13.98 39.77 14.11
N LEU A 16 -14.15 40.00 15.40
CA LEU A 16 -13.66 39.16 16.50
C LEU A 16 -14.83 38.37 17.13
N GLY A 17 -14.49 37.20 17.65
CA GLY A 17 -15.40 36.35 18.42
C GLY A 17 -15.12 34.87 18.20
N MET A 18 -15.03 34.11 19.31
CA MET A 18 -14.77 32.66 19.38
C MET A 18 -15.54 31.83 18.34
N HIS A 19 -15.01 30.69 17.92
CA HIS A 19 -15.72 29.75 17.03
C HIS A 19 -17.16 29.48 17.52
N ARG A 20 -18.13 29.54 16.60
CA ARG A 20 -19.59 29.41 16.84
C ARG A 20 -20.28 30.55 17.62
N SER A 21 -19.58 31.65 17.92
CA SER A 21 -20.15 32.94 18.36
C SER A 21 -21.24 33.51 17.43
N GLY A 22 -21.10 33.31 16.12
CA GLY A 22 -21.98 33.90 15.11
C GLY A 22 -21.29 34.95 14.23
N THR A 23 -19.96 35.12 14.32
CA THR A 23 -19.19 36.06 13.50
C THR A 23 -19.44 35.95 11.99
N SER A 24 -19.82 34.79 11.44
CA SER A 24 -20.22 34.68 10.02
C SER A 24 -21.54 35.40 9.68
N ALA A 25 -22.51 35.44 10.61
CA ALA A 25 -23.75 36.19 10.43
C ALA A 25 -23.50 37.70 10.47
N LEU A 26 -22.58 38.13 11.36
CA LEU A 26 -22.10 39.51 11.43
C LEU A 26 -21.33 39.90 10.16
N ALA A 27 -20.40 39.07 9.67
CA ALA A 27 -19.65 39.35 8.43
C ALA A 27 -20.59 39.57 7.24
N GLY A 28 -21.60 38.71 7.06
CA GLY A 28 -22.61 38.90 6.02
C GLY A 28 -23.50 40.14 6.24
N ALA A 29 -23.76 40.56 7.48
CA ALA A 29 -24.48 41.81 7.77
C ALA A 29 -23.65 43.07 7.45
N LEU A 30 -22.34 43.03 7.71
CA LEU A 30 -21.38 44.06 7.29
C LEU A 30 -21.29 44.14 5.76
N ALA A 31 -21.18 42.99 5.08
CA ALA A 31 -21.17 42.89 3.62
C ALA A 31 -22.46 43.42 2.97
N ALA A 32 -23.62 43.00 3.47
CA ALA A 32 -24.94 43.52 3.06
C ALA A 32 -25.07 45.03 3.29
N SER A 33 -24.29 45.61 4.20
CA SER A 33 -24.24 47.05 4.46
C SER A 33 -23.19 47.81 3.64
N GLY A 34 -22.32 47.11 2.89
CA GLY A 34 -21.32 47.70 1.99
C GLY A 34 -19.87 47.63 2.45
N VAL A 35 -19.54 46.83 3.47
CA VAL A 35 -18.15 46.56 3.87
C VAL A 35 -17.54 45.49 2.96
N TRP A 36 -16.27 45.67 2.57
CA TRP A 36 -15.54 44.74 1.69
C TRP A 36 -14.77 43.66 2.46
N LEU A 37 -14.86 42.39 2.07
CA LEU A 37 -14.12 41.26 2.70
C LEU A 37 -13.17 40.51 1.74
N GLY A 38 -13.03 40.98 0.50
CA GLY A 38 -12.29 40.29 -0.57
C GLY A 38 -13.17 39.32 -1.38
N ASP A 39 -12.67 38.88 -2.53
CA ASP A 39 -13.34 37.90 -3.40
C ASP A 39 -13.03 36.44 -3.01
N ASP A 40 -11.83 36.14 -2.50
CA ASP A 40 -11.35 34.76 -2.26
C ASP A 40 -11.69 34.24 -0.85
N LEU A 41 -13.00 34.09 -0.61
CA LEU A 41 -13.58 33.62 0.66
C LEU A 41 -13.73 32.10 0.72
N LEU A 42 -13.80 31.54 1.94
CA LEU A 42 -14.09 30.12 2.16
C LEU A 42 -15.54 29.74 1.78
N GLU A 43 -15.65 28.64 1.02
CA GLU A 43 -16.91 28.13 0.45
C GLU A 43 -17.90 27.60 1.52
N PRO A 44 -19.22 27.62 1.26
CA PRO A 44 -20.22 27.05 2.17
C PRO A 44 -20.05 25.53 2.34
N ALA A 45 -20.14 25.05 3.58
CA ALA A 45 -20.10 23.61 3.89
C ALA A 45 -21.47 23.14 4.40
N PRO A 46 -22.18 22.26 3.66
CA PRO A 46 -23.52 21.79 4.03
C PRO A 46 -23.61 21.20 5.44
N GLY A 47 -24.60 21.64 6.22
CA GLY A 47 -24.82 21.22 7.62
C GLY A 47 -23.81 21.77 8.62
N VAL A 48 -22.75 22.46 8.17
CA VAL A 48 -21.72 23.07 9.01
C VAL A 48 -21.85 24.59 9.01
N ASN A 49 -22.06 25.20 7.84
CA ASN A 49 -22.42 26.60 7.64
C ASN A 49 -22.89 26.86 6.19
N ASP A 50 -24.20 26.76 5.94
CA ASP A 50 -24.79 26.75 4.58
C ASP A 50 -24.74 28.09 3.84
N LYS A 51 -24.33 29.19 4.51
CA LYS A 51 -24.30 30.57 3.98
C LYS A 51 -22.88 31.13 3.74
N GLY A 52 -21.89 30.25 3.64
CA GLY A 52 -20.47 30.62 3.48
C GLY A 52 -19.85 31.11 4.79
N PHE A 53 -18.53 30.93 4.96
CA PHE A 53 -17.89 31.25 6.24
C PHE A 53 -17.33 32.67 6.36
N TRP A 54 -17.00 33.32 5.25
CA TRP A 54 -16.53 34.73 5.20
C TRP A 54 -15.13 35.01 5.77
N GLU A 55 -14.34 33.99 6.10
CA GLU A 55 -12.87 34.14 6.18
C GLU A 55 -12.27 34.15 4.77
N HIS A 56 -11.25 34.99 4.55
CA HIS A 56 -10.44 34.98 3.33
C HIS A 56 -9.40 33.86 3.40
N LYS A 57 -9.17 33.10 2.31
CA LYS A 57 -8.32 31.88 2.35
C LYS A 57 -6.89 32.17 2.82
N GLU A 58 -6.29 33.26 2.33
CA GLU A 58 -4.93 33.67 2.73
C GLU A 58 -4.81 34.12 4.20
N LEU A 59 -5.85 34.79 4.74
CA LEU A 59 -5.93 35.15 6.15
C LEU A 59 -5.91 33.90 7.06
N VAL A 60 -6.66 32.87 6.69
CA VAL A 60 -6.69 31.58 7.43
C VAL A 60 -5.34 30.89 7.37
N ARG A 61 -4.70 30.80 6.19
CA ARG A 61 -3.37 30.21 6.03
C ARG A 61 -2.33 30.87 6.94
N ILE A 62 -2.28 32.20 6.94
CA ILE A 62 -1.34 32.97 7.78
C ILE A 62 -1.68 32.77 9.27
N ASN A 63 -2.96 32.77 9.67
CA ASN A 63 -3.35 32.49 11.06
C ASN A 63 -2.95 31.09 11.53
N GLU A 64 -3.05 30.07 10.67
CA GLU A 64 -2.64 28.71 11.02
C GLU A 64 -1.11 28.61 11.13
N ALA A 65 -0.36 29.17 10.18
CA ALA A 65 1.11 29.23 10.25
C ALA A 65 1.64 29.97 11.48
N LEU A 66 0.98 31.08 11.89
CA LEU A 66 1.32 31.82 13.11
C LEU A 66 1.17 30.96 14.37
N LEU A 67 0.04 30.27 14.51
CA LEU A 67 -0.23 29.41 15.68
C LEU A 67 0.68 28.17 15.66
N GLU A 68 0.91 27.57 14.49
CA GLU A 68 1.78 26.40 14.31
C GLU A 68 3.22 26.69 14.74
N ARG A 69 3.81 27.83 14.31
CA ARG A 69 5.14 28.27 14.76
C ARG A 69 5.21 28.51 16.28
N ALA A 70 4.10 28.92 16.90
CA ALA A 70 4.00 29.10 18.35
C ALA A 70 3.79 27.78 19.15
N GLY A 71 3.69 26.63 18.47
CA GLY A 71 3.31 25.36 19.10
C GLY A 71 1.89 25.39 19.69
N LEU A 72 0.96 25.98 18.94
CA LEU A 72 -0.43 26.23 19.31
C LEU A 72 -1.41 25.83 18.20
N HIS A 73 -2.66 25.59 18.61
CA HIS A 73 -3.82 25.47 17.74
C HIS A 73 -4.97 26.32 18.30
N TRP A 74 -6.02 26.57 17.50
CA TRP A 74 -7.19 27.34 17.95
C TRP A 74 -7.91 26.73 19.17
N TYR A 75 -7.76 25.42 19.37
CA TYR A 75 -8.31 24.67 20.51
C TYR A 75 -7.34 24.52 21.69
N SER A 76 -6.12 25.04 21.61
CA SER A 76 -5.18 25.02 22.74
C SER A 76 -5.70 25.89 23.88
N PRO A 77 -5.83 25.38 25.12
CA PRO A 77 -6.17 26.22 26.26
C PRO A 77 -5.00 27.16 26.60
N LEU A 78 -5.31 28.39 27.03
CA LEU A 78 -4.34 29.44 27.36
C LEU A 78 -3.47 29.83 26.14
N ALA A 79 -4.06 29.82 24.94
CA ALA A 79 -3.40 30.20 23.71
C ALA A 79 -3.11 31.70 23.67
N ALA A 80 -3.96 32.55 24.27
CA ALA A 80 -3.80 34.01 24.20
C ALA A 80 -2.50 34.50 24.86
N SER A 81 -2.22 34.05 26.09
CA SER A 81 -1.00 34.42 26.82
C SER A 81 0.25 33.80 26.20
N ARG A 82 0.17 32.54 25.74
CA ARG A 82 1.26 31.85 25.05
C ARG A 82 1.62 32.51 23.71
N PHE A 83 0.63 32.81 22.86
CA PHE A 83 0.87 33.46 21.57
C PHE A 83 1.41 34.88 21.75
N ALA A 84 0.84 35.69 22.65
CA ALA A 84 1.36 37.02 22.92
C ALA A 84 2.81 37.01 23.43
N SER A 85 3.19 36.01 24.24
CA SER A 85 4.57 35.85 24.72
C SER A 85 5.52 35.46 23.59
N PHE A 86 5.08 34.61 22.68
CA PHE A 86 5.80 34.20 21.48
C PHE A 86 5.96 35.38 20.47
N GLU A 87 4.89 36.12 20.16
CA GLU A 87 4.90 37.30 19.27
C GLU A 87 5.85 38.43 19.76
N ILE A 88 6.19 38.44 21.05
CA ILE A 88 7.16 39.36 21.66
C ILE A 88 8.58 38.78 21.66
N GLY A 89 8.76 37.48 21.88
CA GLY A 89 10.08 36.84 21.96
C GLY A 89 10.70 36.51 20.60
N GLU A 90 9.87 36.20 19.60
CA GLU A 90 10.26 35.56 18.34
C GLU A 90 10.00 36.46 17.11
N VAL A 91 10.11 37.78 17.27
CA VAL A 91 9.78 38.77 16.23
C VAL A 91 10.49 38.50 14.90
N GLU A 92 11.77 38.10 14.92
CA GLU A 92 12.53 37.81 13.70
C GLU A 92 12.08 36.54 12.96
N SER A 93 11.49 35.55 13.66
CA SER A 93 11.07 34.28 13.04
C SER A 93 9.63 34.33 12.49
N LEU A 94 9.01 35.53 12.47
CA LEU A 94 7.70 35.82 11.89
C LEU A 94 7.76 36.86 10.75
N GLU A 95 8.95 37.28 10.33
CA GLU A 95 9.15 38.39 9.39
C GLU A 95 8.63 38.09 7.97
N ASP A 96 8.79 36.87 7.49
CA ASP A 96 8.24 36.39 6.21
C ASP A 96 6.69 36.38 6.22
N LEU A 97 6.10 35.92 7.32
CA LEU A 97 4.65 36.00 7.54
C LEU A 97 4.20 37.46 7.67
N ARG A 98 5.03 38.36 8.23
CA ARG A 98 4.73 39.80 8.32
C ARG A 98 4.68 40.42 6.92
N GLU A 99 5.65 40.14 6.05
CA GLU A 99 5.59 40.61 4.67
C GLU A 99 4.38 40.07 3.90
N LEU A 100 4.00 38.80 4.12
CA LEU A 100 2.80 38.22 3.51
C LEU A 100 1.51 38.88 4.03
N ALA A 101 1.43 39.13 5.33
CA ALA A 101 0.32 39.84 5.97
C ALA A 101 0.20 41.30 5.49
N VAL A 102 1.31 42.02 5.34
CA VAL A 102 1.34 43.40 4.80
C VAL A 102 0.94 43.42 3.33
N ARG A 103 1.40 42.45 2.52
CA ARG A 103 0.97 42.28 1.12
C ARG A 103 -0.54 42.00 1.02
N PHE A 104 -1.06 41.08 1.84
CA PHE A 104 -2.49 40.78 1.90
C PHE A 104 -3.33 42.00 2.32
N ALA A 105 -2.92 42.69 3.40
CA ALA A 105 -3.59 43.90 3.88
C ALA A 105 -3.63 44.99 2.81
N SER A 106 -2.49 45.26 2.17
CA SER A 106 -2.39 46.25 1.08
C SER A 106 -3.27 45.88 -0.11
N GLY A 107 -3.30 44.60 -0.50
CA GLY A 107 -4.14 44.09 -1.58
C GLY A 107 -5.64 44.21 -1.29
N LEU A 108 -6.07 43.83 -0.08
CA LEU A 108 -7.47 43.92 0.34
C LEU A 108 -7.98 45.38 0.37
N LEU A 109 -7.15 46.30 0.85
CA LEU A 109 -7.45 47.73 0.88
C LEU A 109 -7.54 48.31 -0.54
N TYR A 110 -6.59 47.97 -1.42
CA TYR A 110 -6.58 48.41 -2.82
C TYR A 110 -7.81 47.88 -3.60
N GLN A 111 -8.17 46.61 -3.43
CA GLN A 111 -9.38 46.01 -4.02
C GLN A 111 -10.67 46.67 -3.49
N GLY A 112 -10.67 47.11 -2.22
CA GLY A 112 -11.76 47.89 -1.66
C GLY A 112 -11.90 49.25 -2.36
N GLU A 113 -10.80 49.97 -2.56
CA GLU A 113 -10.78 51.26 -3.27
C GLU A 113 -11.23 51.13 -4.74
N GLU A 114 -10.78 50.10 -5.47
CA GLU A 114 -11.24 49.81 -6.84
C GLU A 114 -12.76 49.52 -6.92
N ARG A 115 -13.39 49.09 -5.82
CA ARG A 115 -14.83 48.78 -5.72
C ARG A 115 -15.65 49.87 -5.01
N ASP A 116 -15.08 51.07 -4.81
CA ASP A 116 -15.71 52.21 -4.12
C ASP A 116 -16.11 51.90 -2.66
N ALA A 117 -15.43 50.94 -2.04
CA ALA A 117 -15.64 50.49 -0.66
C ALA A 117 -14.53 51.05 0.25
N SER A 118 -14.81 52.19 0.89
CA SER A 118 -13.90 52.88 1.83
C SER A 118 -13.63 52.15 3.16
N VAL A 119 -14.23 50.97 3.34
CA VAL A 119 -14.22 50.19 4.58
C VAL A 119 -14.07 48.70 4.23
N VAL A 120 -13.02 48.08 4.75
CA VAL A 120 -12.78 46.64 4.64
C VAL A 120 -13.04 45.95 5.98
N ALA A 121 -13.23 44.64 5.97
CA ALA A 121 -13.23 43.81 7.17
C ALA A 121 -12.43 42.52 6.96
N ILE A 122 -11.73 42.10 8.01
CA ILE A 122 -11.15 40.76 8.12
C ILE A 122 -11.87 39.97 9.21
N LYS A 123 -11.99 38.66 9.00
CA LYS A 123 -12.72 37.75 9.88
C LYS A 123 -12.04 36.40 9.87
N ASP A 124 -11.73 35.88 11.06
CA ASP A 124 -11.35 34.49 11.37
C ASP A 124 -11.52 34.36 12.89
N PRO A 125 -12.17 33.32 13.45
CA PRO A 125 -12.22 33.16 14.89
C PRO A 125 -10.83 33.08 15.57
N ARG A 126 -9.79 32.64 14.85
CA ARG A 126 -8.39 32.68 15.30
C ARG A 126 -7.86 34.11 15.47
N LEU A 127 -8.46 35.10 14.80
CA LEU A 127 -8.06 36.51 14.86
C LEU A 127 -8.11 37.06 16.29
N CYS A 128 -8.98 36.52 17.17
CA CYS A 128 -8.96 36.85 18.60
C CYS A 128 -7.56 36.68 19.22
N LEU A 129 -6.81 35.65 18.79
CA LEU A 129 -5.47 35.35 19.28
C LEU A 129 -4.38 36.12 18.51
N THR A 130 -4.52 36.25 17.19
CA THR A 130 -3.49 36.81 16.28
C THR A 130 -3.67 38.30 15.94
N ALA A 131 -4.68 38.98 16.50
CA ALA A 131 -4.99 40.38 16.17
C ALA A 131 -3.83 41.37 16.43
N GLY A 132 -2.96 41.10 17.42
CA GLY A 132 -1.77 41.90 17.71
C GLY A 132 -0.84 42.01 16.50
N PHE A 133 -0.47 40.87 15.94
CA PHE A 133 0.29 40.74 14.70
C PHE A 133 -0.41 41.42 13.51
N TRP A 134 -1.69 41.11 13.27
CA TRP A 134 -2.46 41.66 12.14
C TRP A 134 -2.64 43.18 12.20
N LYS A 135 -2.78 43.75 13.40
CA LYS A 135 -2.85 45.20 13.58
C LYS A 135 -1.61 45.89 13.02
N ARG A 136 -0.41 45.38 13.30
CA ARG A 136 0.85 45.92 12.75
C ARG A 136 0.83 45.93 11.22
N ALA A 137 0.45 44.81 10.61
CA ALA A 137 0.41 44.65 9.15
C ALA A 137 -0.59 45.59 8.45
N PHE A 138 -1.78 45.80 9.02
CA PHE A 138 -2.77 46.73 8.47
C PHE A 138 -2.43 48.22 8.75
N GLU A 139 -1.80 48.55 9.89
CA GLU A 139 -1.30 49.90 10.16
C GLU A 139 -0.16 50.30 9.21
N GLU A 140 0.72 49.35 8.87
CA GLU A 140 1.80 49.48 7.90
C GLU A 140 1.27 49.60 6.45
N ALA A 141 0.22 48.85 6.11
CA ALA A 141 -0.57 49.05 4.89
C ALA A 141 -1.40 50.35 4.88
N GLY A 142 -1.29 51.18 5.93
CA GLY A 142 -1.83 52.54 5.98
C GLY A 142 -3.25 52.69 6.56
N ALA A 143 -3.92 51.58 6.93
CA ALA A 143 -5.29 51.61 7.44
C ALA A 143 -5.41 52.23 8.86
N GLN A 144 -6.66 52.45 9.27
CA GLN A 144 -7.08 52.61 10.66
C GLN A 144 -7.82 51.34 11.10
N ILE A 145 -7.51 50.81 12.29
CA ILE A 145 -8.11 49.57 12.80
C ILE A 145 -9.33 49.88 13.67
N ALA A 146 -10.40 49.10 13.48
CA ALA A 146 -11.62 49.14 14.28
C ALA A 146 -11.98 47.73 14.78
N GLY A 147 -12.19 47.54 16.08
CA GLY A 147 -12.44 46.22 16.67
C GLY A 147 -13.91 45.92 16.89
N LEU A 148 -14.45 44.84 16.32
CA LEU A 148 -15.85 44.44 16.52
C LEU A 148 -15.93 43.02 17.10
N GLU A 149 -16.08 42.92 18.42
CA GLU A 149 -16.27 41.65 19.13
C GLU A 149 -17.77 41.28 19.17
N LEU A 150 -18.08 40.04 18.78
CA LEU A 150 -19.43 39.47 18.86
C LEU A 150 -19.48 38.31 19.85
N VAL A 151 -20.08 38.55 21.01
CA VAL A 151 -20.25 37.52 22.04
C VAL A 151 -21.57 36.76 21.91
N ARG A 152 -21.55 35.48 22.28
CA ARG A 152 -22.73 34.61 22.37
C ARG A 152 -22.70 33.82 23.65
N HIS A 153 -23.89 33.53 24.19
CA HIS A 153 -24.04 32.80 25.44
C HIS A 153 -23.18 31.52 25.44
N PRO A 154 -22.27 31.34 26.42
CA PRO A 154 -21.30 30.23 26.40
C PRO A 154 -21.97 28.86 26.36
N ALA A 155 -23.13 28.70 27.01
CA ALA A 155 -23.93 27.47 26.93
C ALA A 155 -24.46 27.11 25.51
N GLU A 156 -24.54 28.07 24.57
CA GLU A 156 -24.83 27.79 23.15
C GLU A 156 -23.55 27.47 22.37
N VAL A 157 -22.46 28.19 22.65
CA VAL A 157 -21.14 27.95 22.05
C VAL A 157 -20.65 26.54 22.39
N ALA A 158 -20.67 26.16 23.68
CA ALA A 158 -20.32 24.83 24.16
C ALA A 158 -21.15 23.73 23.49
N ARG A 159 -22.49 23.86 23.43
CA ARG A 159 -23.35 22.89 22.71
C ARG A 159 -23.09 22.85 21.20
N SER A 160 -22.68 23.96 20.59
CA SER A 160 -22.36 24.00 19.16
C SER A 160 -20.97 23.43 18.83
N LEU A 161 -20.02 23.47 19.76
CA LEU A 161 -18.69 22.85 19.64
C LEU A 161 -18.74 21.36 20.04
N GLU A 162 -19.56 21.00 21.03
CA GLU A 162 -19.89 19.61 21.36
C GLU A 162 -20.51 18.90 20.15
N ARG A 163 -21.45 19.54 19.44
CA ARG A 163 -22.04 18.98 18.20
C ARG A 163 -21.07 18.95 17.02
N ARG A 164 -20.22 19.98 16.82
CA ARG A 164 -19.31 20.04 15.65
C ARG A 164 -18.09 19.13 15.84
N ASP A 165 -17.46 19.22 17.02
CA ASP A 165 -16.10 18.74 17.27
C ASP A 165 -16.04 17.61 18.32
N GLY A 166 -17.17 17.27 18.95
CA GLY A 166 -17.18 16.42 20.14
C GLY A 166 -16.55 17.09 21.37
N MET A 167 -16.39 18.42 21.35
CA MET A 167 -15.67 19.17 22.38
C MET A 167 -16.38 19.11 23.74
N VAL A 168 -15.64 18.72 24.78
CA VAL A 168 -16.14 18.67 26.17
C VAL A 168 -16.51 20.09 26.62
N PRO A 169 -17.70 20.33 27.21
CA PRO A 169 -18.14 21.67 27.59
C PRO A 169 -17.18 22.47 28.48
N SER A 170 -16.48 21.83 29.42
CA SER A 170 -15.44 22.48 30.23
C SER A 170 -14.30 23.09 29.38
N HIS A 171 -13.90 22.41 28.29
CA HIS A 171 -12.87 22.89 27.36
C HIS A 171 -13.41 24.05 26.52
N ALA A 172 -14.66 23.95 26.06
CA ALA A 172 -15.33 25.03 25.34
C ALA A 172 -15.49 26.31 26.19
N ASN A 173 -15.81 26.18 27.48
CA ASN A 173 -15.90 27.33 28.41
C ASN A 173 -14.54 28.01 28.61
N VAL A 174 -13.44 27.24 28.72
CA VAL A 174 -12.07 27.78 28.79
C VAL A 174 -11.69 28.51 27.50
N LEU A 175 -11.91 27.92 26.33
CA LEU A 175 -11.60 28.60 25.04
C LEU A 175 -12.45 29.85 24.82
N TRP A 176 -13.72 29.84 25.22
CA TRP A 176 -14.60 31.01 25.17
C TRP A 176 -14.07 32.16 26.04
N LEU A 177 -13.58 31.88 27.25
CA LEU A 177 -12.90 32.88 28.09
C LEU A 177 -11.58 33.36 27.48
N ASP A 178 -10.79 32.47 26.89
CA ASP A 178 -9.45 32.76 26.36
C ASP A 178 -9.52 33.69 25.13
N HIS A 179 -10.44 33.38 24.20
CA HIS A 179 -10.70 34.21 23.03
C HIS A 179 -11.37 35.54 23.40
N LEU A 180 -12.24 35.57 24.41
CA LEU A 180 -12.84 36.81 24.93
C LEU A 180 -11.81 37.70 25.66
N LEU A 181 -10.89 37.11 26.43
CA LEU A 181 -9.79 37.83 27.06
C LEU A 181 -8.90 38.48 26.00
N ALA A 182 -8.54 37.71 24.97
CA ALA A 182 -7.66 38.16 23.90
C ALA A 182 -8.29 39.30 23.08
N SER A 183 -9.54 39.12 22.61
CA SER A 183 -10.23 40.12 21.80
C SER A 183 -10.56 41.41 22.58
N VAL A 184 -10.96 41.32 23.85
CA VAL A 184 -11.21 42.51 24.69
C VAL A 184 -9.91 43.22 25.03
N SER A 185 -8.83 42.48 25.34
CA SER A 185 -7.50 43.06 25.61
C SER A 185 -6.95 43.79 24.38
N PHE A 186 -7.18 43.24 23.19
CA PHE A 186 -6.88 43.88 21.91
C PHE A 186 -7.74 45.12 21.65
N CYS A 187 -9.07 45.02 21.79
CA CYS A 187 -10.00 46.14 21.56
C CYS A 187 -9.71 47.35 22.47
N ARG A 188 -9.25 47.12 23.70
CA ARG A 188 -8.78 48.18 24.61
C ARG A 188 -7.67 49.05 24.01
N GLY A 189 -6.86 48.51 23.10
CA GLY A 189 -5.77 49.20 22.42
C GLY A 189 -6.15 49.93 21.14
N LEU A 190 -7.44 50.18 20.88
CA LEU A 190 -7.96 50.83 19.68
C LEU A 190 -8.77 52.09 20.00
N ASP A 191 -8.68 53.10 19.13
CA ASP A 191 -9.50 54.33 19.20
C ASP A 191 -10.99 54.08 18.89
N ALA A 192 -11.33 52.93 18.30
CA ALA A 192 -12.67 52.57 17.86
C ALA A 192 -12.93 51.06 18.10
N ALA A 193 -13.82 50.74 19.03
CA ALA A 193 -14.19 49.37 19.36
C ALA A 193 -15.68 49.24 19.74
N PHE A 194 -16.30 48.12 19.36
CA PHE A 194 -17.70 47.80 19.64
C PHE A 194 -17.85 46.36 20.15
N LEU A 195 -18.79 46.18 21.09
CA LEU A 195 -19.09 44.92 21.74
C LEU A 195 -20.57 44.60 21.56
N GLY A 196 -20.86 43.67 20.65
CA GLY A 196 -22.22 43.25 20.35
C GLY A 196 -22.53 41.87 20.90
N SER A 197 -23.80 41.62 21.25
CA SER A 197 -24.28 40.25 21.47
C SER A 197 -24.92 39.66 20.22
N TYR A 198 -24.79 38.34 20.06
CA TYR A 198 -25.50 37.58 19.03
C TYR A 198 -27.04 37.65 19.21
N ASP A 199 -27.53 37.81 20.43
CA ASP A 199 -28.96 38.00 20.72
C ASP A 199 -29.48 39.34 20.16
N ASP A 200 -28.72 40.42 20.29
CA ASP A 200 -29.06 41.74 19.74
C ASP A 200 -29.00 41.74 18.20
N LEU A 201 -27.95 41.13 17.63
CA LEU A 201 -27.79 40.98 16.18
C LEU A 201 -28.95 40.19 15.54
N MET A 202 -29.44 39.15 16.21
CA MET A 202 -30.54 38.30 15.70
C MET A 202 -31.95 38.86 16.00
N SER A 203 -32.09 39.71 17.01
CA SER A 203 -33.39 40.29 17.41
C SER A 203 -33.65 41.68 16.81
N SER A 204 -32.61 42.45 16.48
CA SER A 204 -32.72 43.74 15.80
C SER A 204 -31.50 44.04 14.91
N PRO A 205 -31.30 43.26 13.81
CA PRO A 205 -30.11 43.36 12.96
C PRO A 205 -29.76 44.78 12.53
N ARG A 206 -30.78 45.53 12.08
CA ARG A 206 -30.63 46.91 11.64
C ARG A 206 -30.12 47.82 12.75
N ALA A 207 -30.76 47.81 13.92
CA ALA A 207 -30.36 48.67 15.04
C ALA A 207 -28.97 48.31 15.59
N PHE A 208 -28.63 47.02 15.58
CA PHE A 208 -27.29 46.54 15.88
C PHE A 208 -26.26 47.13 14.93
N THR A 209 -26.46 47.05 13.60
CA THR A 209 -25.50 47.59 12.62
C THR A 209 -25.47 49.12 12.59
N GLU A 210 -26.61 49.80 12.78
CA GLU A 210 -26.65 51.27 12.95
C GLU A 210 -25.81 51.72 14.16
N LEU A 211 -25.89 51.00 15.29
CA LEU A 211 -25.09 51.29 16.47
C LEU A 211 -23.60 50.93 16.26
N ALA A 212 -23.30 49.75 15.71
CA ALA A 212 -21.94 49.29 15.48
C ALA A 212 -21.16 50.25 14.56
N PHE A 213 -21.73 50.69 13.44
CA PHE A 213 -21.07 51.68 12.58
C PHE A 213 -20.88 53.04 13.26
N LYS A 214 -21.85 53.48 14.07
CA LYS A 214 -21.73 54.72 14.85
C LYS A 214 -20.58 54.65 15.87
N GLU A 215 -20.48 53.59 16.65
CA GLU A 215 -19.44 53.44 17.69
C GLU A 215 -18.06 53.19 17.07
N LEU A 216 -17.98 52.50 15.92
CA LEU A 216 -16.74 52.30 15.17
C LEU A 216 -16.33 53.49 14.28
N ALA A 217 -17.10 54.60 14.30
CA ALA A 217 -16.91 55.78 13.44
C ALA A 217 -16.91 55.49 11.92
N VAL A 218 -17.56 54.42 11.50
CA VAL A 218 -17.60 53.92 10.11
C VAL A 218 -18.58 54.75 9.27
N PRO A 219 -18.19 55.31 8.11
CA PRO A 219 -19.02 56.23 7.31
C PRO A 219 -20.06 55.51 6.43
N LEU A 220 -20.66 54.42 6.92
CA LEU A 220 -21.66 53.61 6.21
C LEU A 220 -23.02 53.65 6.91
N ALA A 221 -24.08 53.40 6.15
CA ALA A 221 -25.43 53.19 6.66
C ALA A 221 -25.91 51.78 6.27
N PRO A 222 -26.52 51.00 7.18
CA PRO A 222 -27.03 49.67 6.86
C PRO A 222 -28.18 49.72 5.84
N LYS A 223 -28.29 48.65 5.04
CA LYS A 223 -29.27 48.51 3.96
C LYS A 223 -30.39 47.53 4.38
N PRO A 224 -31.57 47.99 4.83
CA PRO A 224 -32.56 47.12 5.46
C PRO A 224 -33.01 45.95 4.58
N ASP A 225 -33.32 46.24 3.30
CA ASP A 225 -33.78 45.26 2.30
C ASP A 225 -32.76 44.15 1.96
N GLN A 226 -31.52 44.26 2.45
CA GLN A 226 -30.47 43.23 2.33
C GLN A 226 -30.21 42.53 3.68
N LEU A 227 -30.20 43.27 4.79
CA LEU A 227 -30.09 42.70 6.15
C LEU A 227 -31.24 41.74 6.47
N ASP A 228 -32.49 42.17 6.22
CA ASP A 228 -33.70 41.40 6.56
C ASP A 228 -33.87 40.14 5.69
N LYS A 229 -33.20 40.08 4.53
CA LYS A 229 -33.09 38.86 3.70
C LYS A 229 -32.00 37.91 4.18
N TRP A 230 -30.95 38.43 4.81
CA TRP A 230 -29.79 37.65 5.20
C TRP A 230 -29.99 36.95 6.55
N ILE A 231 -30.45 37.69 7.55
CA ILE A 231 -30.62 37.21 8.93
C ILE A 231 -32.03 36.63 9.11
N GLN A 232 -32.13 35.32 8.86
CA GLN A 232 -33.33 34.52 9.13
C GLN A 232 -33.24 33.91 10.54
N GLN A 233 -34.27 34.12 11.36
CA GLN A 233 -34.30 33.63 12.74
C GLN A 233 -34.32 32.09 12.82
N ASP A 234 -34.85 31.45 11.79
CA ASP A 234 -35.03 30.00 11.58
C ASP A 234 -33.72 29.19 11.78
N LEU A 235 -32.57 29.82 11.52
CA LEU A 235 -31.24 29.22 11.65
C LEU A 235 -30.71 29.19 13.10
N ARG A 236 -31.45 29.76 14.06
CA ARG A 236 -31.11 29.69 15.48
C ARG A 236 -31.57 28.35 16.09
N HIS A 237 -30.83 27.28 15.81
CA HIS A 237 -31.12 25.92 16.31
C HIS A 237 -30.97 25.73 17.83
N HIS A 238 -30.54 26.77 18.57
CA HIS A 238 -30.46 26.78 20.03
C HIS A 238 -30.85 28.15 20.58
N ALA A 239 -31.76 28.17 21.55
CA ALA A 239 -32.04 29.31 22.42
C ALA A 239 -32.03 28.82 23.88
N VAL A 240 -31.34 29.52 24.78
CA VAL A 240 -31.21 29.09 26.19
C VAL A 240 -32.31 29.69 27.05
N SER A 241 -33.32 28.88 27.36
CA SER A 241 -34.33 29.20 28.36
C SER A 241 -33.76 29.07 29.79
N HIS A 242 -33.00 30.07 30.22
CA HIS A 242 -32.53 30.31 31.60
C HIS A 242 -31.84 29.11 32.29
N GLY A 243 -30.52 29.00 32.11
CA GLY A 243 -29.67 28.08 32.87
C GLY A 243 -28.19 28.31 32.56
N GLY A 244 -27.31 27.99 33.52
CA GLY A 244 -25.86 28.10 33.37
C GLY A 244 -25.29 27.22 32.25
N ALA A 245 -24.04 27.47 31.86
CA ALA A 245 -23.35 26.64 30.88
C ALA A 245 -22.96 25.28 31.48
N PRO A 246 -22.99 24.19 30.70
CA PRO A 246 -22.53 22.89 31.18
C PRO A 246 -21.00 22.86 31.34
N GLY A 247 -20.52 22.04 32.28
CA GLY A 247 -19.08 21.82 32.52
C GLY A 247 -18.49 22.70 33.63
N LEU A 248 -17.15 22.62 33.78
CA LEU A 248 -16.39 23.49 34.66
C LEU A 248 -16.55 24.96 34.21
N LEU A 249 -16.53 25.90 35.16
CA LEU A 249 -16.73 27.34 34.94
C LEU A 249 -18.14 27.74 34.48
N GLY A 250 -19.10 26.80 34.50
CA GLY A 250 -20.38 26.93 33.82
C GLY A 250 -21.23 28.13 34.26
N ASP A 251 -21.21 28.45 35.55
CA ASP A 251 -21.92 29.59 36.11
C ASP A 251 -21.09 30.88 35.97
N GLU A 252 -19.77 30.80 36.13
CA GLU A 252 -18.81 31.90 36.00
C GLU A 252 -18.85 32.53 34.59
N VAL A 253 -18.80 31.71 33.54
CA VAL A 253 -18.91 32.18 32.14
C VAL A 253 -20.29 32.76 31.83
N SER A 254 -21.35 32.24 32.45
CA SER A 254 -22.72 32.71 32.24
C SER A 254 -22.98 34.05 32.95
N LEU A 255 -22.44 34.22 34.16
CA LEU A 255 -22.42 35.50 34.88
C LEU A 255 -21.60 36.54 34.12
N LEU A 256 -20.43 36.17 33.59
CA LEU A 256 -19.62 37.06 32.77
C LEU A 256 -20.36 37.48 31.49
N TYR A 257 -20.99 36.55 30.78
CA TYR A 257 -21.80 36.87 29.60
C TYR A 257 -22.91 37.89 29.92
N ALA A 258 -23.61 37.71 31.04
CA ALA A 258 -24.64 38.66 31.48
C ALA A 258 -24.08 40.05 31.81
N GLU A 259 -22.85 40.16 32.32
CA GLU A 259 -22.16 41.43 32.56
C GLU A 259 -21.65 42.08 31.25
N VAL A 260 -21.19 41.28 30.29
CA VAL A 260 -20.68 41.72 28.99
C VAL A 260 -21.81 42.30 28.12
N VAL A 261 -22.94 41.60 28.00
CA VAL A 261 -24.10 42.05 27.19
C VAL A 261 -24.70 43.35 27.70
N GLN A 262 -24.64 43.63 29.01
CA GLN A 262 -25.17 44.87 29.59
C GLN A 262 -24.40 46.15 29.23
N ARG A 263 -23.21 46.04 28.63
CA ARG A 263 -22.29 47.19 28.46
C ARG A 263 -22.45 47.92 27.13
N GLY A 264 -22.71 47.22 26.03
CA GLY A 264 -23.08 47.77 24.71
C GLY A 264 -22.05 48.64 23.96
N SER A 265 -21.01 49.13 24.63
CA SER A 265 -19.86 49.83 24.04
C SER A 265 -18.61 49.51 24.87
N LEU A 266 -17.42 49.56 24.25
CA LEU A 266 -16.19 48.98 24.81
C LEU A 266 -15.13 50.05 25.12
N ASP A 267 -15.47 51.06 25.93
CA ASP A 267 -14.50 52.07 26.39
C ASP A 267 -13.36 51.42 27.22
N ASP A 268 -12.18 52.06 27.27
CA ASP A 268 -10.98 51.55 27.97
C ASP A 268 -11.25 51.24 29.46
N THR A 269 -12.10 52.01 30.14
CA THR A 269 -12.46 51.76 31.54
C THR A 269 -13.36 50.52 31.68
N ALA A 270 -14.28 50.28 30.74
CA ALA A 270 -15.07 49.07 30.66
C ALA A 270 -14.19 47.86 30.30
N ALA A 271 -13.35 47.99 29.28
CA ALA A 271 -12.42 46.97 28.79
C ALA A 271 -11.45 46.54 29.88
N SER A 272 -10.77 47.47 30.55
CA SER A 272 -9.79 47.18 31.60
C SER A 272 -10.42 46.48 32.82
N LYS A 273 -11.68 46.82 33.18
CA LYS A 273 -12.44 46.08 34.21
C LYS A 273 -12.76 44.64 33.77
N LEU A 274 -13.12 44.45 32.50
CA LEU A 274 -13.47 43.14 31.96
C LEU A 274 -12.24 42.23 31.85
N VAL A 275 -11.12 42.75 31.34
CA VAL A 275 -9.82 42.06 31.32
C VAL A 275 -9.41 41.63 32.74
N SER A 276 -9.40 42.57 33.70
CA SER A 276 -9.06 42.25 35.11
C SER A 276 -9.99 41.18 35.71
N ARG A 277 -11.28 41.20 35.38
CA ARG A 277 -12.24 40.19 35.85
C ARG A 277 -12.00 38.80 35.25
N VAL A 278 -11.61 38.73 33.98
CA VAL A 278 -11.34 37.46 33.28
C VAL A 278 -9.97 36.90 33.65
N SER A 279 -8.92 37.72 33.76
CA SER A 279 -7.61 37.30 34.26
C SER A 279 -7.69 36.69 35.66
N ALA A 280 -8.49 37.27 36.57
CA ALA A 280 -8.71 36.71 37.90
C ALA A 280 -9.40 35.32 37.90
N VAL A 281 -10.22 35.01 36.88
CA VAL A 281 -10.78 33.66 36.69
C VAL A 281 -9.71 32.70 36.14
N PHE A 282 -8.81 33.19 35.29
CA PHE A 282 -7.69 32.40 34.77
C PHE A 282 -6.62 32.06 35.81
N GLU A 283 -6.30 32.98 36.73
CA GLU A 283 -5.34 32.73 37.83
C GLU A 283 -5.81 31.60 38.76
N ASP A 284 -7.09 31.54 39.12
CA ASP A 284 -7.68 30.48 39.94
C ASP A 284 -7.84 29.14 39.16
N LEU A 285 -7.98 29.23 37.83
CA LEU A 285 -8.00 28.09 36.92
C LEU A 285 -6.63 27.44 36.73
N GLU A 286 -5.57 28.20 36.56
CA GLU A 286 -4.26 27.67 36.16
C GLU A 286 -3.73 26.69 37.22
N ALA A 287 -3.94 27.01 38.51
CA ALA A 287 -3.66 26.12 39.64
C ALA A 287 -4.41 24.77 39.56
N GLN A 288 -5.63 24.74 39.01
CA GLN A 288 -6.46 23.54 38.87
C GLN A 288 -6.15 22.78 37.57
N PHE A 289 -5.87 23.49 36.48
CA PHE A 289 -5.64 22.91 35.15
C PHE A 289 -4.30 22.17 35.01
N GLN A 290 -3.29 22.57 35.79
CA GLN A 290 -1.99 21.88 35.91
C GLN A 290 -2.13 20.37 36.18
N GLN A 291 -3.18 19.94 36.92
CA GLN A 291 -3.42 18.54 37.24
C GLN A 291 -4.19 17.77 36.13
N TYR A 292 -4.83 18.46 35.19
CA TYR A 292 -5.67 17.88 34.12
C TYR A 292 -4.97 17.87 32.75
N ASN A 293 -4.11 18.86 32.48
CA ASN A 293 -3.51 19.12 31.16
C ASN A 293 -2.78 17.94 30.52
N ARG A 294 -2.12 17.07 31.31
CA ARG A 294 -1.20 16.04 30.79
C ARG A 294 -1.87 14.98 29.91
N THR A 295 -3.19 14.79 30.02
CA THR A 295 -3.94 13.79 29.23
C THR A 295 -4.69 14.40 28.03
N VAL A 296 -5.13 15.67 28.14
CA VAL A 296 -5.91 16.34 27.08
C VAL A 296 -5.01 16.74 25.91
N ILE A 297 -3.82 17.30 26.21
CA ILE A 297 -2.85 17.72 25.19
C ILE A 297 -2.43 16.53 24.31
N GLN A 298 -2.08 15.40 24.93
CA GLN A 298 -1.70 14.17 24.21
C GLN A 298 -2.82 13.58 23.33
N LEU A 299 -4.09 13.85 23.65
CA LEU A 299 -5.23 13.44 22.82
C LEU A 299 -5.47 14.37 21.62
N GLN A 300 -4.97 15.61 21.68
CA GLN A 300 -5.18 16.64 20.66
C GLN A 300 -3.98 16.82 19.72
N GLU A 301 -2.75 16.57 20.18
CA GLU A 301 -1.56 16.40 19.31
C GLU A 301 -1.76 15.25 18.30
N VAL A 302 -2.45 14.18 18.72
CA VAL A 302 -2.84 13.06 17.85
C VAL A 302 -3.93 13.45 16.84
N SER A 303 -4.72 14.50 17.12
CA SER A 303 -5.72 15.02 16.17
C SER A 303 -5.07 15.86 15.08
N ALA A 304 -4.15 16.76 15.45
CA ALA A 304 -3.41 17.58 14.48
C ALA A 304 -2.68 16.73 13.43
N LYS A 305 -2.01 15.64 13.87
CA LYS A 305 -1.36 14.67 12.97
C LYS A 305 -2.33 13.84 12.12
N LEU A 306 -3.61 13.78 12.48
CA LEU A 306 -4.66 13.15 11.67
C LEU A 306 -5.17 14.12 10.58
N ASP A 307 -5.26 15.42 10.89
CA ASP A 307 -5.61 16.48 9.91
C ASP A 307 -4.42 16.82 8.96
N GLU A 308 -3.19 16.55 9.40
CA GLU A 308 -1.98 16.53 8.57
C GLU A 308 -2.03 15.36 7.57
N LEU A 309 -2.18 14.11 8.04
CA LEU A 309 -2.37 12.94 7.16
C LEU A 309 -3.58 13.09 6.22
N GLY A 310 -4.65 13.75 6.66
CA GLY A 310 -5.81 14.06 5.82
C GLY A 310 -5.45 14.94 4.63
N ARG A 311 -4.62 15.98 4.84
CA ARG A 311 -4.13 16.86 3.78
C ARG A 311 -3.12 16.17 2.86
N GLU A 312 -2.26 15.29 3.40
CA GLU A 312 -1.40 14.43 2.59
C GLU A 312 -2.22 13.45 1.73
N HIS A 313 -3.30 12.87 2.27
CA HIS A 313 -4.18 11.98 1.53
C HIS A 313 -4.94 12.70 0.41
N THR A 314 -5.42 13.93 0.63
CA THR A 314 -6.01 14.75 -0.45
C THR A 314 -4.99 15.06 -1.55
N ARG A 315 -3.75 15.44 -1.20
CA ARG A 315 -2.67 15.60 -2.19
C ARG A 315 -2.31 14.30 -2.91
N ALA A 316 -2.37 13.15 -2.23
CA ALA A 316 -2.16 11.86 -2.86
C ALA A 316 -3.28 11.55 -3.88
N LEU A 317 -4.53 11.95 -3.61
CA LEU A 317 -5.64 11.84 -4.56
C LEU A 317 -5.49 12.79 -5.76
N GLU A 318 -4.96 14.01 -5.55
CA GLU A 318 -4.62 14.93 -6.65
C GLU A 318 -3.50 14.36 -7.54
N VAL A 319 -2.45 13.77 -6.96
CA VAL A 319 -1.36 13.09 -7.69
C VAL A 319 -1.83 11.78 -8.35
N VAL A 320 -2.82 11.09 -7.78
CA VAL A 320 -3.49 9.96 -8.45
C VAL A 320 -4.27 10.46 -9.67
N ALA A 321 -5.09 11.51 -9.56
CA ALA A 321 -5.80 12.08 -10.71
C ALA A 321 -4.87 12.58 -11.83
N GLU A 322 -3.71 13.15 -11.48
CA GLU A 322 -2.68 13.54 -12.45
C GLU A 322 -2.01 12.32 -13.11
N ARG A 323 -1.80 11.23 -12.36
CA ARG A 323 -1.37 9.92 -12.91
C ARG A 323 -2.44 9.26 -13.77
N ASP A 324 -3.71 9.33 -13.41
CA ASP A 324 -4.82 8.79 -14.21
C ASP A 324 -4.90 9.51 -15.56
N GLN A 325 -4.62 10.82 -15.59
CA GLN A 325 -4.51 11.59 -16.83
C GLN A 325 -3.28 11.18 -17.68
N GLN A 326 -2.16 10.81 -17.05
CA GLN A 326 -1.00 10.23 -17.75
C GLN A 326 -1.27 8.81 -18.25
N ILE A 327 -1.99 7.98 -17.48
CA ILE A 327 -2.41 6.63 -17.85
C ILE A 327 -3.41 6.67 -19.00
N ALA A 328 -4.33 7.64 -19.02
CA ALA A 328 -5.21 7.89 -20.16
C ALA A 328 -4.42 8.26 -21.43
N GLY A 329 -3.35 9.05 -21.30
CA GLY A 329 -2.42 9.33 -22.39
C GLY A 329 -1.67 8.08 -22.88
N ALA A 330 -1.13 7.27 -21.96
CA ALA A 330 -0.44 6.03 -22.28
C ALA A 330 -1.37 4.98 -22.91
N ASN A 331 -2.64 4.92 -22.49
CA ASN A 331 -3.66 4.08 -23.11
C ASN A 331 -4.01 4.56 -24.54
N ALA A 332 -4.10 5.88 -24.77
CA ALA A 332 -4.31 6.39 -26.13
C ALA A 332 -3.16 6.05 -27.10
N ASP A 333 -1.90 6.06 -26.64
CA ASP A 333 -0.77 5.59 -27.45
C ASP A 333 -0.71 4.04 -27.54
N LYS A 334 -1.16 3.30 -26.52
CA LYS A 334 -1.35 1.83 -26.58
C LYS A 334 -2.40 1.44 -27.63
N ASP A 335 -3.54 2.11 -27.69
CA ASP A 335 -4.59 1.90 -28.68
C ASP A 335 -4.08 2.22 -30.10
N ARG A 336 -3.28 3.27 -30.22
CA ARG A 336 -2.60 3.65 -31.47
C ARG A 336 -1.57 2.62 -31.93
N ILE A 337 -0.83 2.01 -31.01
CA ILE A 337 0.06 0.87 -31.27
C ILE A 337 -0.77 -0.37 -31.65
N GLY A 338 -1.91 -0.61 -30.98
CA GLY A 338 -2.86 -1.67 -31.31
C GLY A 338 -3.40 -1.56 -32.73
N ALA A 339 -3.82 -0.36 -33.15
CA ALA A 339 -4.27 -0.09 -34.52
C ALA A 339 -3.16 -0.33 -35.57
N LEU A 340 -1.92 0.07 -35.27
CA LEU A 340 -0.76 -0.22 -36.12
C LEU A 340 -0.43 -1.72 -36.16
N HIS A 341 -0.59 -2.44 -35.05
CA HIS A 341 -0.41 -3.88 -34.98
C HIS A 341 -1.49 -4.62 -35.79
N GLN A 342 -2.75 -4.21 -35.68
CA GLN A 342 -3.86 -4.76 -36.47
C GLN A 342 -3.66 -4.51 -37.97
N GLN A 343 -3.20 -3.31 -38.38
CA GLN A 343 -2.82 -3.01 -39.76
C GLN A 343 -1.63 -3.88 -40.25
N ALA A 344 -0.70 -4.23 -39.37
CA ALA A 344 0.37 -5.18 -39.68
C ALA A 344 -0.14 -6.62 -39.83
N LEU A 345 -1.06 -7.07 -38.97
CA LEU A 345 -1.72 -8.38 -39.07
C LEU A 345 -2.55 -8.51 -40.35
N GLU A 346 -3.31 -7.48 -40.73
CA GLU A 346 -4.01 -7.43 -42.03
C GLU A 346 -3.02 -7.57 -43.21
N THR A 347 -1.86 -6.90 -43.13
CA THR A 347 -0.80 -6.98 -44.14
C THR A 347 -0.17 -8.38 -44.22
N VAL A 348 -0.03 -9.08 -43.08
CA VAL A 348 0.42 -10.48 -43.02
C VAL A 348 -0.64 -11.41 -43.62
N ALA A 349 -1.89 -11.31 -43.18
CA ALA A 349 -3.00 -12.13 -43.70
C ALA A 349 -3.24 -11.93 -45.22
N LEU A 350 -2.92 -10.74 -45.76
CA LEU A 350 -2.93 -10.50 -47.21
C LEU A 350 -1.77 -11.23 -47.92
N ARG A 351 -0.57 -11.22 -47.33
CA ARG A 351 0.60 -11.96 -47.85
C ARG A 351 0.43 -13.48 -47.77
N ASP A 352 -0.19 -14.00 -46.71
CA ASP A 352 -0.46 -15.43 -46.58
C ASP A 352 -1.49 -15.90 -47.60
N LYS A 353 -2.47 -15.04 -47.95
CA LYS A 353 -3.37 -15.28 -49.11
C LYS A 353 -2.62 -15.26 -50.45
N GLU A 354 -1.61 -14.41 -50.64
CA GLU A 354 -0.73 -14.49 -51.81
C GLU A 354 0.14 -15.76 -51.81
N LEU A 355 0.67 -16.17 -50.65
CA LEU A 355 1.46 -17.40 -50.50
C LEU A 355 0.64 -18.63 -50.87
N ALA A 356 -0.53 -18.79 -50.24
CA ALA A 356 -1.44 -19.91 -50.50
C ALA A 356 -2.02 -19.90 -51.93
N ALA A 357 -1.95 -18.78 -52.65
CA ALA A 357 -2.24 -18.73 -54.09
C ALA A 357 -1.04 -19.18 -54.93
N ARG A 358 0.19 -18.78 -54.57
CA ARG A 358 1.43 -19.23 -55.22
C ARG A 358 1.71 -20.70 -55.01
N GLU A 359 1.43 -21.24 -53.83
CA GLU A 359 1.58 -22.67 -53.50
C GLU A 359 0.63 -23.54 -54.32
N ARG A 360 -0.63 -23.12 -54.50
CA ARG A 360 -1.56 -23.80 -55.43
C ARG A 360 -1.05 -23.76 -56.87
N ALA A 361 -0.57 -22.61 -57.34
CA ALA A 361 0.06 -22.49 -58.66
C ALA A 361 1.41 -23.24 -58.80
N LEU A 362 2.04 -23.61 -57.68
CA LEU A 362 3.21 -24.49 -57.64
C LEU A 362 2.78 -25.95 -57.74
N ALA A 363 1.79 -26.38 -56.95
CA ALA A 363 1.22 -27.72 -56.98
C ALA A 363 0.62 -28.08 -58.36
N GLU A 364 -0.09 -27.16 -59.01
CA GLU A 364 -0.56 -27.33 -60.40
C GLU A 364 0.60 -27.54 -61.39
N LYS A 365 1.75 -26.88 -61.18
CA LYS A 365 2.96 -27.09 -61.98
C LYS A 365 3.66 -28.39 -61.65
N GLU A 366 3.71 -28.80 -60.39
CA GLU A 366 4.28 -30.08 -59.97
C GLU A 366 3.46 -31.25 -60.51
N GLU A 367 2.13 -31.15 -60.54
CA GLU A 367 1.27 -32.13 -61.21
C GLU A 367 1.50 -32.15 -62.73
N LEU A 368 1.67 -30.97 -63.36
CA LEU A 368 2.01 -30.89 -64.79
C LEU A 368 3.39 -31.51 -65.10
N ILE A 369 4.37 -31.33 -64.20
CA ILE A 369 5.70 -31.93 -64.29
C ILE A 369 5.62 -33.45 -64.07
N ALA A 370 4.82 -33.93 -63.12
CA ALA A 370 4.61 -35.36 -62.88
C ALA A 370 3.97 -36.04 -64.11
N ARG A 371 2.91 -35.45 -64.67
CA ARG A 371 2.30 -35.91 -65.93
C ARG A 371 3.30 -35.91 -67.08
N SER A 372 4.11 -34.86 -67.20
CA SER A 372 5.19 -34.78 -68.20
C SER A 372 6.29 -35.83 -67.97
N ALA A 373 6.55 -36.22 -66.72
CA ALA A 373 7.52 -37.25 -66.37
C ALA A 373 6.98 -38.66 -66.69
N ASP A 374 5.69 -38.91 -66.50
CA ASP A 374 5.01 -40.15 -66.94
C ASP A 374 4.92 -40.24 -68.47
N ASP A 375 4.66 -39.12 -69.17
CA ASP A 375 4.75 -39.05 -70.64
C ASP A 375 6.19 -39.37 -71.11
N ILE A 376 7.22 -38.79 -70.47
CA ILE A 376 8.63 -39.09 -70.75
C ILE A 376 8.99 -40.54 -70.41
N ALA A 377 8.43 -41.12 -69.34
CA ALA A 377 8.62 -42.53 -68.99
C ALA A 377 7.97 -43.44 -70.04
N THR A 378 6.75 -43.13 -70.47
CA THR A 378 6.02 -43.85 -71.53
C THR A 378 6.75 -43.75 -72.87
N VAL A 379 7.25 -42.58 -73.26
CA VAL A 379 8.07 -42.39 -74.48
C VAL A 379 9.42 -43.11 -74.35
N ARG A 380 10.02 -43.17 -73.16
CA ARG A 380 11.25 -43.94 -72.89
C ARG A 380 11.00 -45.44 -72.98
N GLU A 381 9.88 -45.93 -72.45
CA GLU A 381 9.46 -47.34 -72.57
C GLU A 381 9.14 -47.68 -74.03
N GLN A 382 8.51 -46.79 -74.80
CA GLN A 382 8.30 -46.97 -76.23
C GLN A 382 9.63 -46.99 -77.00
N LEU A 383 10.57 -46.09 -76.70
CA LEU A 383 11.92 -46.09 -77.29
C LEU A 383 12.72 -47.34 -76.91
N GLN A 384 12.58 -47.83 -75.68
CA GLN A 384 13.23 -49.06 -75.22
C GLN A 384 12.62 -50.29 -75.91
N ASN A 385 11.29 -50.39 -75.99
CA ASN A 385 10.61 -51.41 -76.79
C ASN A 385 10.97 -51.35 -78.29
N LEU A 386 11.17 -50.15 -78.87
CA LEU A 386 11.66 -49.99 -80.24
C LEU A 386 13.13 -50.42 -80.39
N GLY A 387 13.97 -50.12 -79.40
CA GLY A 387 15.36 -50.59 -79.34
C GLY A 387 15.46 -52.11 -79.22
N ASP A 388 14.68 -52.70 -78.33
CA ASP A 388 14.59 -54.15 -78.12
C ASP A 388 13.95 -54.84 -79.33
N GLN A 389 12.92 -54.26 -79.97
CA GLN A 389 12.40 -54.75 -81.25
C GLN A 389 13.43 -54.64 -82.38
N HIS A 390 14.26 -53.59 -82.42
CA HIS A 390 15.32 -53.45 -83.42
C HIS A 390 16.45 -54.48 -83.20
N HIS A 391 16.87 -54.68 -81.95
CA HIS A 391 17.87 -55.68 -81.59
C HIS A 391 17.35 -57.10 -81.81
N HIS A 392 16.11 -57.38 -81.41
CA HIS A 392 15.44 -58.64 -81.67
C HIS A 392 15.21 -58.88 -83.18
N ALA A 393 14.90 -57.85 -83.98
CA ALA A 393 14.81 -57.98 -85.43
C ALA A 393 16.16 -58.32 -86.07
N GLN A 394 17.26 -57.69 -85.63
CA GLN A 394 18.61 -58.05 -86.11
C GLN A 394 18.97 -59.50 -85.75
N LEU A 395 18.69 -59.94 -84.52
CA LEU A 395 18.94 -61.31 -84.07
C LEU A 395 18.03 -62.34 -84.75
N VAL A 396 16.74 -62.04 -84.97
CA VAL A 396 15.78 -62.92 -85.64
C VAL A 396 16.04 -63.04 -87.14
N VAL A 397 16.64 -62.03 -87.78
CA VAL A 397 17.15 -62.17 -89.16
C VAL A 397 18.37 -63.10 -89.18
N ALA A 398 19.34 -62.90 -88.29
CA ALA A 398 20.53 -63.76 -88.21
C ALA A 398 20.19 -65.23 -87.89
N GLU A 399 19.22 -65.48 -87.02
CA GLU A 399 18.83 -66.83 -86.59
C GLU A 399 17.89 -67.55 -87.59
N ARG A 400 17.03 -66.81 -88.30
CA ARG A 400 16.11 -67.41 -89.29
C ARG A 400 16.84 -68.04 -90.48
N ASP A 401 17.93 -67.43 -90.93
CA ASP A 401 18.75 -67.97 -92.01
C ASP A 401 19.47 -69.27 -91.62
N HIS A 402 19.60 -69.57 -90.31
CA HIS A 402 20.18 -70.83 -89.84
C HIS A 402 19.13 -71.89 -89.46
N GLN A 403 18.03 -71.50 -88.79
CA GLN A 403 17.04 -72.47 -88.30
C GLN A 403 16.12 -73.07 -89.37
N LEU A 404 16.06 -72.47 -90.57
CA LEU A 404 15.28 -73.01 -91.70
C LEU A 404 15.76 -74.40 -92.18
N GLU A 405 17.02 -74.77 -91.95
CA GLU A 405 17.55 -76.09 -92.34
C GLU A 405 17.17 -77.21 -91.35
N VAL A 406 17.09 -76.91 -90.05
CA VAL A 406 17.07 -77.92 -88.97
C VAL A 406 15.64 -78.34 -88.56
N LEU A 407 14.63 -77.48 -88.75
CA LEU A 407 13.24 -77.79 -88.36
C LEU A 407 12.58 -78.92 -89.20
N ASN A 408 13.28 -79.42 -90.21
CA ASN A 408 12.70 -80.21 -91.30
C ASN A 408 12.46 -81.70 -90.99
N HIS A 409 12.67 -82.20 -89.76
CA HIS A 409 12.78 -83.66 -89.56
C HIS A 409 12.05 -84.34 -88.37
N ARG A 410 11.81 -83.70 -87.21
CA ARG A 410 11.39 -84.45 -85.98
C ARG A 410 10.23 -83.88 -85.15
N ILE A 411 9.30 -83.14 -85.76
CA ILE A 411 7.93 -83.09 -85.23
C ILE A 411 7.22 -84.40 -85.64
N ALA A 412 7.46 -85.45 -84.87
CA ALA A 412 6.77 -86.74 -84.95
C ALA A 412 6.58 -87.29 -83.53
N SER A 413 5.38 -87.81 -83.24
CA SER A 413 4.97 -88.47 -81.98
C SER A 413 5.01 -87.66 -80.65
N PHE A 414 3.84 -87.08 -80.31
CA PHE A 414 2.97 -87.50 -79.18
C PHE A 414 3.25 -87.17 -77.68
N GLU A 415 2.18 -86.63 -77.04
CA GLU A 415 1.54 -87.05 -75.74
C GLU A 415 1.72 -86.36 -74.35
N ARG A 416 0.55 -85.93 -73.82
CA ARG A 416 -0.09 -86.10 -72.47
C ARG A 416 0.73 -86.02 -71.14
N SER A 417 0.20 -85.29 -70.11
CA SER A 417 -0.59 -85.88 -68.97
C SER A 417 -0.62 -85.12 -67.59
N LEU A 418 -1.82 -84.76 -67.10
CA LEU A 418 -2.39 -84.79 -65.70
C LEU A 418 -1.78 -84.08 -64.43
N ILE A 419 -2.36 -84.38 -63.24
CA ILE A 419 -2.59 -83.51 -62.04
C ILE A 419 -2.46 -84.29 -60.68
N GLY A 420 -1.88 -83.69 -59.61
CA GLY A 420 -2.53 -83.59 -58.26
C GLY A 420 -1.99 -84.24 -56.94
N ARG A 421 -2.15 -83.48 -55.82
CA ARG A 421 -2.34 -83.85 -54.36
C ARG A 421 -1.15 -84.34 -53.48
N VAL A 422 -1.44 -84.45 -52.14
CA VAL A 422 -0.58 -84.84 -50.95
C VAL A 422 0.14 -83.64 -50.28
N TYR A 423 0.30 -83.39 -48.95
CA TYR A 423 -0.14 -83.86 -47.58
C TYR A 423 0.24 -82.73 -46.53
N ARG A 424 0.26 -82.84 -45.17
CA ARG A 424 -0.59 -83.35 -44.04
C ARG A 424 0.21 -83.14 -42.69
N VAL A 425 -0.29 -83.56 -41.49
CA VAL A 425 0.43 -83.74 -40.16
C VAL A 425 0.67 -82.43 -39.33
N TRP A 426 0.55 -82.30 -37.98
CA TRP A 426 0.11 -83.16 -36.83
C TRP A 426 -0.69 -82.36 -35.74
N SER A 427 -0.67 -82.73 -34.42
CA SER A 427 -1.53 -82.11 -33.37
C SER A 427 -1.19 -82.40 -31.86
N ARG A 428 -1.75 -81.57 -30.93
CA ARG A 428 -2.15 -81.81 -29.49
C ARG A 428 -1.18 -81.57 -28.31
N LEU A 429 -1.79 -81.13 -27.17
CA LEU A 429 -1.53 -81.36 -25.71
C LEU A 429 -1.38 -80.08 -24.83
N ARG A 430 -1.69 -80.14 -23.52
CA ARG A 430 -3.04 -79.91 -22.90
C ARG A 430 -3.04 -79.94 -21.34
N ASN A 431 -3.60 -78.90 -20.69
CA ASN A 431 -4.22 -78.81 -19.33
C ASN A 431 -3.42 -78.87 -17.99
N GLY A 432 -3.83 -77.99 -17.04
CA GLY A 432 -3.95 -78.23 -15.57
C GLY A 432 -3.09 -77.32 -14.65
N ILE A 433 -3.40 -77.00 -13.37
CA ILE A 433 -4.57 -77.15 -12.43
C ILE A 433 -4.43 -76.03 -11.32
N SER A 434 -5.46 -75.73 -10.50
CA SER A 434 -5.44 -74.76 -9.36
C SER A 434 -5.84 -75.43 -8.02
N PRO A 435 -5.37 -74.98 -6.82
CA PRO A 435 -6.32 -74.42 -5.82
C PRO A 435 -5.79 -73.47 -4.68
N ASN A 436 -6.47 -72.33 -4.50
CA ASN A 436 -7.20 -71.83 -3.27
C ASN A 436 -6.62 -71.74 -1.81
N ARG A 437 -7.03 -70.64 -1.12
CA ARG A 437 -7.31 -70.39 0.36
C ARG A 437 -6.23 -69.97 1.40
N GLY A 438 -6.58 -68.93 2.19
CA GLY A 438 -6.15 -68.70 3.59
C GLY A 438 -5.65 -67.27 3.95
N ASN A 439 -5.80 -66.79 5.20
CA ASN A 439 -6.95 -66.02 5.75
C ASN A 439 -6.62 -65.45 7.19
N ASN A 440 -7.31 -64.39 7.67
CA ASN A 440 -7.40 -63.83 9.06
C ASN A 440 -6.30 -62.91 9.71
N ASN A 441 -6.71 -61.65 9.94
CA ASN A 441 -6.89 -60.91 11.23
C ASN A 441 -5.75 -60.41 12.17
N GLY A 442 -6.02 -59.24 12.80
CA GLY A 442 -5.32 -58.55 13.91
C GLY A 442 -5.11 -57.04 13.58
N GLU A 443 -5.89 -56.04 14.05
CA GLU A 443 -6.30 -55.60 15.40
C GLU A 443 -5.13 -55.25 16.36
N ALA A 444 -5.11 -54.14 17.10
CA ALA A 444 -5.93 -52.90 17.07
C ALA A 444 -5.23 -51.77 17.89
N GLY A 445 -5.66 -50.51 17.77
CA GLY A 445 -5.20 -49.40 18.64
C GLY A 445 -5.99 -48.11 18.44
N GLN A 446 -6.61 -47.59 19.52
CA GLN A 446 -7.37 -46.33 19.55
C GLN A 446 -6.69 -45.36 20.51
N SER A 447 -6.60 -44.06 20.23
CA SER A 447 -7.59 -43.02 20.63
C SER A 447 -6.81 -41.71 20.93
N PRO A 448 -7.43 -40.56 21.25
CA PRO A 448 -8.82 -40.14 21.05
C PRO A 448 -8.95 -38.87 20.17
N SER A 449 -10.12 -38.64 19.56
CA SER A 449 -10.51 -37.31 19.07
C SER A 449 -12.00 -37.08 19.36
N SER A 450 -12.33 -35.94 19.98
CA SER A 450 -13.70 -35.60 20.40
C SER A 450 -13.97 -34.10 20.24
N ALA A 451 -13.82 -33.59 19.00
CA ALA A 451 -14.16 -32.22 18.62
C ALA A 451 -14.94 -32.12 17.29
N MET A 452 -15.11 -33.22 16.54
CA MET A 452 -15.89 -33.26 15.29
C MET A 452 -17.18 -34.06 15.45
N ALA A 453 -18.30 -33.36 15.66
CA ALA A 453 -19.65 -33.90 15.53
C ALA A 453 -20.42 -33.00 14.55
N GLY A 454 -20.78 -33.54 13.38
CA GLY A 454 -21.42 -32.76 12.31
C GLY A 454 -21.22 -33.31 10.89
N VAL A 455 -20.30 -34.25 10.67
CA VAL A 455 -20.12 -34.90 9.35
C VAL A 455 -21.34 -35.76 9.03
N THR A 456 -22.14 -35.32 8.07
CA THR A 456 -23.21 -36.13 7.49
C THR A 456 -22.58 -37.14 6.53
N ARG A 457 -22.82 -38.44 6.72
CA ARG A 457 -22.43 -39.44 5.71
C ARG A 457 -23.39 -39.36 4.54
N PHE A 458 -22.86 -39.16 3.33
CA PHE A 458 -23.62 -39.23 2.09
C PHE A 458 -24.46 -40.53 2.02
N PRO A 459 -25.72 -40.48 1.55
CA PRO A 459 -26.48 -41.68 1.26
C PRO A 459 -25.77 -42.43 0.12
N ASN A 460 -25.21 -43.60 0.43
CA ASN A 460 -24.32 -44.33 -0.48
C ASN A 460 -25.11 -45.08 -1.57
N SER A 461 -25.72 -44.32 -2.48
CA SER A 461 -26.47 -44.79 -3.66
C SER A 461 -25.56 -45.31 -4.78
N GLY A 462 -24.29 -44.90 -4.78
CA GLY A 462 -23.32 -45.25 -5.81
C GLY A 462 -23.36 -44.38 -7.08
N GLN A 463 -24.13 -43.28 -7.08
CA GLN A 463 -24.16 -42.32 -8.19
C GLN A 463 -24.09 -40.89 -7.66
N ARG A 464 -23.18 -40.09 -8.24
CA ARG A 464 -23.15 -38.62 -8.07
C ARG A 464 -24.40 -38.00 -8.71
N PRO A 465 -24.99 -36.94 -8.12
CA PRO A 465 -25.93 -36.08 -8.85
C PRO A 465 -25.30 -35.59 -10.16
N ALA A 466 -26.10 -35.54 -11.22
CA ALA A 466 -25.63 -35.03 -12.50
C ALA A 466 -25.39 -33.51 -12.41
N VAL A 467 -24.39 -32.98 -13.12
CA VAL A 467 -24.07 -31.55 -13.12
C VAL A 467 -23.91 -30.99 -14.53
N ASP A 468 -24.42 -29.78 -14.77
CA ASP A 468 -24.12 -28.95 -15.92
C ASP A 468 -23.07 -27.90 -15.56
N VAL A 469 -21.86 -28.04 -16.10
CA VAL A 469 -20.82 -27.01 -16.08
C VAL A 469 -21.13 -26.03 -17.21
N ILE A 470 -21.49 -24.79 -16.88
CA ILE A 470 -21.93 -23.77 -17.83
C ILE A 470 -20.85 -22.70 -17.96
N ILE A 471 -20.34 -22.52 -19.18
CA ILE A 471 -19.45 -21.41 -19.54
C ILE A 471 -20.20 -20.43 -20.45
N PRO A 472 -20.58 -19.23 -19.96
CA PRO A 472 -21.06 -18.15 -20.81
C PRO A 472 -19.86 -17.51 -21.52
N VAL A 473 -19.95 -17.31 -22.84
CA VAL A 473 -18.85 -16.78 -23.66
C VAL A 473 -19.30 -15.54 -24.43
N TYR A 474 -18.52 -14.46 -24.29
CA TYR A 474 -18.74 -13.22 -25.05
C TYR A 474 -17.46 -12.68 -25.70
N GLY A 475 -16.32 -12.70 -25.00
CA GLY A 475 -15.02 -12.23 -25.52
C GLY A 475 -13.85 -13.03 -24.97
N GLY A 476 -12.63 -12.60 -25.30
CA GLY A 476 -11.39 -13.24 -24.81
C GLY A 476 -11.11 -14.57 -25.51
N PHE A 477 -10.39 -14.53 -26.64
CA PHE A 477 -10.18 -15.72 -27.45
C PHE A 477 -9.23 -16.72 -26.79
N GLU A 478 -8.07 -16.27 -26.31
CA GLU A 478 -7.06 -17.14 -25.69
C GLU A 478 -7.54 -17.64 -24.31
N GLU A 479 -8.26 -16.79 -23.59
CA GLU A 479 -8.90 -17.07 -22.31
C GLU A 479 -10.00 -18.14 -22.48
N THR A 480 -10.93 -17.93 -23.41
CA THR A 480 -12.01 -18.90 -23.71
C THR A 480 -11.44 -20.23 -24.17
N CYS A 481 -10.43 -20.24 -25.04
CA CYS A 481 -9.79 -21.48 -25.48
C CYS A 481 -9.21 -22.26 -24.27
N ALA A 482 -8.46 -21.58 -23.40
CA ALA A 482 -7.86 -22.21 -22.22
C ALA A 482 -8.91 -22.70 -21.21
N ALA A 483 -9.94 -21.90 -20.91
CA ALA A 483 -11.02 -22.28 -20.01
C ALA A 483 -11.79 -23.51 -20.53
N VAL A 484 -12.14 -23.53 -21.82
CA VAL A 484 -12.87 -24.64 -22.44
C VAL A 484 -12.02 -25.91 -22.55
N GLU A 485 -10.73 -25.81 -22.91
CA GLU A 485 -9.84 -26.99 -22.98
C GLU A 485 -9.51 -27.56 -21.60
N THR A 486 -9.25 -26.71 -20.60
CA THR A 486 -8.98 -27.17 -19.22
C THR A 486 -10.23 -27.78 -18.57
N ALA A 487 -11.41 -27.20 -18.74
CA ALA A 487 -12.67 -27.79 -18.28
C ALA A 487 -12.95 -29.13 -18.98
N ALA A 488 -12.87 -29.18 -20.32
CA ALA A 488 -13.12 -30.40 -21.08
C ALA A 488 -12.13 -31.54 -20.75
N GLY A 489 -10.88 -31.20 -20.38
CA GLY A 489 -9.85 -32.14 -19.98
C GLY A 489 -9.87 -32.59 -18.51
N SER A 490 -10.77 -32.05 -17.67
CA SER A 490 -10.75 -32.26 -16.21
C SER A 490 -12.09 -32.65 -15.58
N ILE A 491 -13.11 -32.97 -16.38
CA ILE A 491 -14.41 -33.47 -15.88
C ILE A 491 -14.70 -34.91 -16.31
N ASP A 492 -15.42 -35.65 -15.48
CA ASP A 492 -15.92 -36.99 -15.79
C ASP A 492 -17.32 -36.94 -16.44
N TYR A 493 -17.33 -37.10 -17.75
CA TYR A 493 -18.53 -37.16 -18.60
C TYR A 493 -19.49 -38.33 -18.29
N ALA A 494 -19.17 -39.24 -17.36
CA ALA A 494 -20.11 -40.24 -16.88
C ALA A 494 -21.25 -39.64 -16.00
N TRP A 495 -21.07 -38.44 -15.46
CA TRP A 495 -22.09 -37.73 -14.65
C TRP A 495 -22.13 -36.21 -14.86
N ALA A 496 -21.01 -35.58 -15.29
CA ALA A 496 -20.98 -34.18 -15.68
C ALA A 496 -21.28 -33.96 -17.18
N ARG A 497 -21.74 -32.77 -17.54
CA ARG A 497 -21.82 -32.27 -18.93
C ARG A 497 -21.23 -30.86 -18.98
N LEU A 498 -20.37 -30.60 -19.96
CA LEU A 498 -19.89 -29.25 -20.27
C LEU A 498 -20.84 -28.61 -21.30
N VAL A 499 -21.33 -27.41 -20.98
CA VAL A 499 -22.21 -26.60 -21.83
C VAL A 499 -21.57 -25.24 -22.05
N ILE A 500 -21.34 -24.88 -23.30
CA ILE A 500 -20.79 -23.58 -23.68
C ILE A 500 -21.90 -22.76 -24.33
N ILE A 501 -22.10 -21.51 -23.89
CA ILE A 501 -23.15 -20.64 -24.41
C ILE A 501 -22.52 -19.38 -25.01
N ASN A 502 -22.43 -19.34 -26.35
CA ASN A 502 -21.97 -18.18 -27.12
C ASN A 502 -23.05 -17.09 -27.10
N ASP A 503 -22.84 -16.03 -26.31
CA ASP A 503 -23.78 -14.93 -26.13
C ASP A 503 -23.69 -13.87 -27.24
N CYS A 504 -23.78 -14.33 -28.49
CA CYS A 504 -23.62 -13.49 -29.67
C CYS A 504 -22.27 -12.74 -29.65
N SER A 505 -21.17 -13.48 -29.46
CA SER A 505 -19.81 -12.91 -29.38
C SER A 505 -19.48 -12.03 -30.61
N PRO A 506 -18.97 -10.79 -30.41
CA PRO A 506 -18.50 -9.94 -31.51
C PRO A 506 -17.17 -10.40 -32.11
N VAL A 507 -16.58 -11.50 -31.62
CA VAL A 507 -15.31 -12.08 -32.10
C VAL A 507 -15.63 -13.33 -32.96
N PRO A 508 -15.56 -13.24 -34.31
CA PRO A 508 -15.88 -14.37 -35.19
C PRO A 508 -15.00 -15.61 -34.92
N GLU A 509 -13.75 -15.40 -34.52
CA GLU A 509 -12.76 -16.43 -34.23
C GLU A 509 -13.20 -17.32 -33.06
N ILE A 510 -13.76 -16.74 -31.99
CA ILE A 510 -14.35 -17.49 -30.88
C ILE A 510 -15.51 -18.36 -31.38
N THR A 511 -16.42 -17.75 -32.14
CA THR A 511 -17.61 -18.44 -32.68
C THR A 511 -17.23 -19.59 -33.62
N GLN A 512 -16.21 -19.41 -34.45
CA GLN A 512 -15.69 -20.46 -35.34
C GLN A 512 -15.01 -21.57 -34.53
N TRP A 513 -14.09 -21.23 -33.63
CA TRP A 513 -13.36 -22.19 -32.81
C TRP A 513 -14.31 -23.05 -31.97
N LEU A 514 -15.36 -22.46 -31.38
CA LEU A 514 -16.36 -23.21 -30.61
C LEU A 514 -17.09 -24.25 -31.47
N ARG A 515 -17.51 -23.88 -32.69
CA ARG A 515 -18.19 -24.82 -33.60
C ARG A 515 -17.27 -25.93 -34.10
N GLU A 516 -16.00 -25.63 -34.35
CA GLU A 516 -15.01 -26.61 -34.82
C GLU A 516 -14.58 -27.59 -33.72
N ASN A 517 -14.49 -27.12 -32.47
CA ASN A 517 -13.93 -27.91 -31.37
C ASN A 517 -14.98 -28.64 -30.52
N GLN A 518 -16.27 -28.34 -30.66
CA GLN A 518 -17.36 -28.99 -29.91
C GLN A 518 -17.23 -30.53 -29.89
N HIS A 519 -17.08 -31.17 -31.06
CA HIS A 519 -16.97 -32.62 -31.16
C HIS A 519 -15.61 -33.18 -30.73
N ARG A 520 -14.54 -32.38 -30.74
CA ARG A 520 -13.21 -32.77 -30.26
C ARG A 520 -13.15 -32.81 -28.73
N LEU A 521 -13.77 -31.83 -28.09
CA LEU A 521 -13.68 -31.59 -26.65
C LEU A 521 -14.89 -32.14 -25.86
N GLY A 522 -16.01 -32.45 -26.53
CA GLY A 522 -17.12 -33.22 -25.96
C GLY A 522 -18.26 -32.39 -25.33
N TYR A 523 -18.29 -31.07 -25.56
CA TYR A 523 -19.31 -30.18 -24.98
C TYR A 523 -20.58 -30.01 -25.82
N GLU A 524 -21.59 -29.42 -25.19
CA GLU A 524 -22.80 -28.93 -25.84
C GLU A 524 -22.66 -27.43 -26.12
N LEU A 525 -22.61 -27.04 -27.40
CA LEU A 525 -22.60 -25.63 -27.80
C LEU A 525 -24.03 -25.12 -27.99
N LEU A 526 -24.35 -24.01 -27.33
CA LEU A 526 -25.54 -23.21 -27.56
C LEU A 526 -25.12 -21.81 -28.02
N GLU A 527 -25.91 -21.22 -28.91
CA GLU A 527 -25.66 -19.86 -29.41
C GLU A 527 -26.92 -19.01 -29.20
N ASN A 528 -26.75 -17.78 -28.72
CA ASN A 528 -27.83 -16.79 -28.64
C ASN A 528 -27.90 -15.99 -29.96
N GLU A 529 -29.11 -15.70 -30.45
CA GLU A 529 -29.31 -14.86 -31.65
C GLU A 529 -29.01 -13.37 -31.41
N VAL A 530 -29.00 -12.95 -30.15
CA VAL A 530 -28.70 -11.58 -29.66
C VAL A 530 -27.98 -11.67 -28.32
N ASN A 531 -27.14 -10.68 -28.00
CA ASN A 531 -26.49 -10.58 -26.67
C ASN A 531 -27.56 -10.37 -25.57
N LEU A 532 -27.74 -11.39 -24.74
CA LEU A 532 -28.62 -11.40 -23.56
C LEU A 532 -27.94 -10.79 -22.32
N GLY A 533 -26.60 -10.82 -22.26
CA GLY A 533 -25.81 -10.52 -21.08
C GLY A 533 -25.66 -11.75 -20.18
N PHE A 534 -24.76 -11.64 -19.19
CA PHE A 534 -24.38 -12.76 -18.32
C PHE A 534 -25.60 -13.42 -17.68
N VAL A 535 -26.47 -12.63 -17.03
CA VAL A 535 -27.66 -13.11 -16.30
C VAL A 535 -28.59 -13.94 -17.19
N GLY A 536 -29.01 -13.40 -18.34
CA GLY A 536 -29.90 -14.08 -19.28
C GLY A 536 -29.26 -15.33 -19.89
N THR A 537 -27.96 -15.30 -20.15
CA THR A 537 -27.19 -16.41 -20.71
C THR A 537 -27.01 -17.55 -19.71
N VAL A 538 -26.60 -17.29 -18.46
CA VAL A 538 -26.51 -18.33 -17.43
C VAL A 538 -27.90 -18.86 -17.05
N ASN A 539 -28.92 -17.99 -16.96
CA ASN A 539 -30.29 -18.44 -16.74
C ASN A 539 -30.83 -19.30 -17.90
N ARG A 540 -30.43 -19.07 -19.16
CA ARG A 540 -30.72 -20.01 -20.27
C ARG A 540 -30.09 -21.38 -20.01
N GLY A 541 -28.84 -21.42 -19.55
CA GLY A 541 -28.13 -22.66 -19.21
C GLY A 541 -28.74 -23.42 -18.03
N MET A 542 -29.05 -22.72 -16.93
CA MET A 542 -29.60 -23.33 -15.71
C MET A 542 -30.98 -23.98 -15.89
N ARG A 543 -31.68 -23.65 -16.98
CA ARG A 543 -32.98 -24.19 -17.41
C ARG A 543 -32.86 -25.48 -18.26
N LEU A 544 -31.67 -25.90 -18.69
CA LEU A 544 -31.50 -27.01 -19.65
C LEU A 544 -31.83 -28.39 -19.07
N ARG A 545 -31.40 -28.67 -17.84
CA ARG A 545 -31.71 -29.90 -17.10
C ARG A 545 -32.26 -29.56 -15.71
N PRO A 546 -33.58 -29.66 -15.47
CA PRO A 546 -34.17 -29.38 -14.17
C PRO A 546 -33.88 -30.47 -13.11
N ASP A 547 -33.18 -31.54 -13.48
CA ASP A 547 -32.79 -32.68 -12.64
C ASP A 547 -31.28 -32.71 -12.33
N ALA A 548 -30.49 -31.76 -12.85
CA ALA A 548 -29.04 -31.67 -12.65
C ALA A 548 -28.64 -30.43 -11.85
N ASP A 549 -27.63 -30.56 -11.00
CA ASP A 549 -26.92 -29.44 -10.39
C ASP A 549 -26.27 -28.55 -11.46
N VAL A 550 -25.84 -27.35 -11.08
CA VAL A 550 -25.13 -26.42 -11.96
C VAL A 550 -23.76 -26.11 -11.36
N LEU A 551 -22.77 -25.87 -12.22
CA LEU A 551 -21.63 -25.04 -11.86
C LEU A 551 -21.47 -23.94 -12.92
N LEU A 552 -21.46 -22.68 -12.47
CA LEU A 552 -21.10 -21.55 -13.32
C LEU A 552 -19.57 -21.39 -13.30
N LEU A 553 -18.97 -21.25 -14.47
CA LEU A 553 -17.54 -21.06 -14.67
C LEU A 553 -17.33 -19.96 -15.71
N ASN A 554 -16.59 -18.90 -15.37
CA ASN A 554 -16.32 -17.83 -16.33
C ASN A 554 -15.46 -18.33 -17.50
N SER A 555 -15.58 -17.69 -18.67
CA SER A 555 -14.78 -18.00 -19.86
C SER A 555 -13.29 -17.64 -19.75
N ASP A 556 -12.85 -17.07 -18.63
CA ASP A 556 -11.45 -16.74 -18.33
C ASP A 556 -10.92 -17.43 -17.07
N VAL A 557 -11.50 -18.59 -16.72
CA VAL A 557 -11.05 -19.45 -15.60
C VAL A 557 -10.53 -20.80 -16.07
N GLU A 558 -9.28 -21.10 -15.71
CA GLU A 558 -8.64 -22.40 -15.92
C GLU A 558 -8.78 -23.30 -14.67
N VAL A 559 -8.98 -24.61 -14.91
CA VAL A 559 -9.31 -25.62 -13.89
C VAL A 559 -8.45 -26.89 -14.04
N ALA A 560 -8.29 -27.69 -12.98
CA ALA A 560 -7.38 -28.84 -13.01
C ALA A 560 -7.80 -29.98 -12.07
N ASN A 561 -7.24 -31.18 -12.34
CA ASN A 561 -7.42 -32.39 -11.53
C ASN A 561 -8.91 -32.72 -11.29
N ASN A 562 -9.25 -33.27 -10.12
CA ASN A 562 -10.62 -33.63 -9.70
C ASN A 562 -11.31 -32.47 -8.94
N TRP A 563 -11.29 -31.26 -9.52
CA TRP A 563 -11.85 -30.05 -8.90
C TRP A 563 -13.37 -30.15 -8.72
N LEU A 564 -14.08 -30.61 -9.76
CA LEU A 564 -15.54 -30.68 -9.78
C LEU A 564 -16.09 -31.70 -8.77
N GLU A 565 -15.42 -32.83 -8.60
CA GLU A 565 -15.72 -33.82 -7.55
C GLU A 565 -15.63 -33.20 -6.15
N ARG A 566 -14.54 -32.47 -5.86
CA ARG A 566 -14.32 -31.84 -4.55
C ARG A 566 -15.32 -30.73 -4.26
N LEU A 567 -15.72 -29.95 -5.28
CA LEU A 567 -16.78 -28.95 -5.14
C LEU A 567 -18.15 -29.61 -4.86
N GLN A 568 -18.51 -30.70 -5.54
CA GLN A 568 -19.74 -31.43 -5.25
C GLN A 568 -19.71 -32.14 -3.88
N ASP A 569 -18.58 -32.72 -3.49
CA ASP A 569 -18.42 -33.37 -2.18
C ASP A 569 -18.54 -32.33 -1.03
N CYS A 570 -18.10 -31.09 -1.27
CA CYS A 570 -18.37 -29.95 -0.41
C CYS A 570 -19.86 -29.55 -0.42
N ALA A 571 -20.50 -29.46 -1.59
CA ALA A 571 -21.91 -29.07 -1.73
C ALA A 571 -22.89 -30.04 -1.04
N TYR A 572 -22.53 -31.33 -0.95
CA TYR A 572 -23.31 -32.35 -0.25
C TYR A 572 -22.77 -32.70 1.15
N SER A 573 -21.79 -31.96 1.67
CA SER A 573 -21.26 -32.14 3.03
C SER A 573 -22.27 -31.80 4.14
N ARG A 574 -23.33 -31.05 3.80
CA ARG A 574 -24.42 -30.62 4.70
C ARG A 574 -25.79 -30.74 4.01
N GLU A 575 -26.85 -30.82 4.80
CA GLU A 575 -28.23 -30.93 4.31
C GLU A 575 -28.63 -29.75 3.42
N LYS A 576 -28.41 -28.51 3.87
CA LYS A 576 -28.67 -27.28 3.11
C LYS A 576 -27.39 -26.51 2.77
N VAL A 577 -26.85 -26.76 1.58
CA VAL A 577 -25.87 -25.88 0.92
C VAL A 577 -26.50 -25.38 -0.38
N ALA A 578 -26.49 -24.07 -0.61
CA ALA A 578 -26.95 -23.49 -1.86
C ALA A 578 -25.83 -23.44 -2.90
N SER A 579 -24.69 -22.84 -2.53
CA SER A 579 -23.53 -22.74 -3.41
C SER A 579 -22.19 -23.14 -2.76
N VAL A 580 -21.23 -23.47 -3.61
CA VAL A 580 -19.82 -23.65 -3.25
C VAL A 580 -18.93 -22.89 -4.23
N THR A 581 -18.08 -22.00 -3.72
CA THR A 581 -17.07 -21.25 -4.48
C THR A 581 -15.68 -21.85 -4.25
N ALA A 582 -14.87 -21.94 -5.30
CA ALA A 582 -13.47 -22.41 -5.23
C ALA A 582 -12.52 -21.34 -4.67
N THR A 583 -11.30 -21.73 -4.27
CA THR A 583 -10.22 -20.75 -4.07
C THR A 583 -9.65 -20.35 -5.43
N ALA A 584 -9.29 -19.07 -5.62
CA ALA A 584 -8.62 -18.63 -6.84
C ALA A 584 -7.54 -17.57 -6.55
N ASN A 585 -6.80 -17.15 -7.57
CA ASN A 585 -5.86 -16.02 -7.48
C ASN A 585 -6.58 -14.65 -7.43
N ASN A 586 -7.68 -14.51 -8.16
CA ASN A 586 -8.59 -13.36 -8.13
C ASN A 586 -10.01 -13.88 -7.85
N ALA A 587 -10.47 -13.76 -6.61
CA ALA A 587 -11.84 -14.09 -6.22
C ALA A 587 -12.29 -13.35 -4.94
N THR A 588 -11.88 -12.08 -4.76
CA THR A 588 -12.15 -11.25 -3.57
C THR A 588 -11.95 -12.02 -2.23
N ILE A 589 -13.04 -12.37 -1.54
CA ILE A 589 -13.07 -13.11 -0.26
C ILE A 589 -12.64 -14.59 -0.36
N CYS A 590 -12.34 -15.09 -1.56
CA CYS A 590 -11.82 -16.43 -1.83
C CYS A 590 -10.41 -16.42 -2.48
N SER A 591 -9.70 -15.29 -2.43
CA SER A 591 -8.38 -15.11 -3.09
C SER A 591 -7.22 -15.77 -2.34
N PHE A 592 -6.16 -16.14 -3.09
CA PHE A 592 -4.91 -16.75 -2.62
C PHE A 592 -3.71 -16.30 -3.48
N PRO A 593 -2.52 -16.08 -2.91
CA PRO A 593 -2.20 -16.16 -1.47
C PRO A 593 -2.69 -14.97 -0.64
N VAL A 594 -2.72 -13.77 -1.21
CA VAL A 594 -3.19 -12.55 -0.54
C VAL A 594 -4.71 -12.45 -0.63
N PHE A 595 -5.33 -11.95 0.43
CA PHE A 595 -6.78 -11.98 0.65
C PHE A 595 -7.42 -10.67 0.20
N CYS A 596 -8.51 -10.76 -0.56
CA CYS A 596 -9.17 -9.60 -1.17
C CYS A 596 -8.29 -8.79 -2.15
N GLU A 597 -7.29 -9.44 -2.75
CA GLU A 597 -6.38 -8.87 -3.75
C GLU A 597 -6.29 -9.77 -5.00
N ASP A 598 -5.89 -9.18 -6.12
CA ASP A 598 -5.66 -9.89 -7.38
C ASP A 598 -4.23 -10.43 -7.42
N ASN A 599 -4.09 -11.76 -7.38
CA ASN A 599 -2.78 -12.42 -7.28
C ASN A 599 -2.31 -12.96 -8.65
N GLU A 600 -0.99 -13.04 -8.83
CA GLU A 600 -0.37 -13.90 -9.84
C GLU A 600 -0.26 -15.36 -9.33
N LEU A 601 0.02 -16.31 -10.23
CA LEU A 601 0.38 -17.68 -9.82
C LEU A 601 1.76 -17.69 -9.14
N PRO A 602 1.94 -18.44 -8.02
CA PRO A 602 3.24 -18.63 -7.38
C PRO A 602 4.32 -19.10 -8.37
N ARG A 603 5.47 -18.43 -8.37
CA ARG A 603 6.54 -18.66 -9.36
C ARG A 603 6.93 -20.14 -9.46
N GLY A 604 6.80 -20.72 -10.65
CA GLY A 604 7.10 -22.12 -10.94
C GLY A 604 5.94 -23.11 -10.76
N PHE A 605 4.72 -22.61 -10.51
CA PHE A 605 3.50 -23.42 -10.47
C PHE A 605 2.61 -23.12 -11.68
N ASP A 606 2.03 -24.18 -12.25
CA ASP A 606 0.82 -24.10 -13.07
C ASP A 606 -0.42 -24.37 -12.20
N VAL A 607 -1.61 -24.18 -12.77
CA VAL A 607 -2.90 -24.41 -12.08
C VAL A 607 -2.98 -25.83 -11.51
N LYS A 608 -2.44 -26.82 -12.23
CA LYS A 608 -2.49 -28.23 -11.85
C LYS A 608 -1.63 -28.54 -10.62
N ARG A 609 -0.37 -28.10 -10.62
CA ARG A 609 0.60 -28.28 -9.54
C ARG A 609 0.16 -27.53 -8.28
N LEU A 610 -0.45 -26.34 -8.45
CA LEU A 610 -0.99 -25.59 -7.32
C LEU A 610 -2.23 -26.26 -6.74
N ASP A 611 -3.18 -26.69 -7.57
CA ASP A 611 -4.35 -27.43 -7.08
C ASP A 611 -3.97 -28.79 -6.45
N GLU A 612 -2.91 -29.46 -6.92
CA GLU A 612 -2.31 -30.62 -6.24
C GLU A 612 -1.78 -30.26 -4.83
N VAL A 613 -1.27 -29.04 -4.59
CA VAL A 613 -0.94 -28.54 -3.23
C VAL A 613 -2.20 -28.47 -2.38
N PHE A 614 -3.27 -27.82 -2.87
CA PHE A 614 -4.52 -27.66 -2.16
C PHE A 614 -5.17 -29.01 -1.81
N ALA A 615 -5.22 -29.95 -2.75
CA ALA A 615 -5.78 -31.29 -2.57
C ALA A 615 -5.03 -32.14 -1.53
N GLN A 616 -3.72 -31.91 -1.36
CA GLN A 616 -2.87 -32.68 -0.43
C GLN A 616 -2.70 -32.00 0.93
N SER A 617 -2.74 -30.67 0.97
CA SER A 617 -2.46 -29.87 2.17
C SER A 617 -3.72 -29.37 2.89
N VAL A 618 -4.91 -29.45 2.28
CA VAL A 618 -6.18 -29.14 2.94
C VAL A 618 -7.09 -30.39 2.95
N PRO A 619 -7.67 -30.79 4.11
CA PRO A 619 -8.54 -31.96 4.20
C PRO A 619 -9.75 -31.89 3.28
N ALA A 620 -10.16 -33.06 2.77
CA ALA A 620 -11.40 -33.19 1.99
C ALA A 620 -12.62 -32.64 2.75
N ASN A 621 -13.48 -31.93 2.04
CA ASN A 621 -14.69 -31.27 2.55
C ASN A 621 -14.43 -30.16 3.60
N MET A 622 -13.19 -29.67 3.75
CA MET A 622 -12.92 -28.49 4.58
C MET A 622 -13.39 -27.23 3.85
N ALA A 623 -14.32 -26.51 4.49
CA ALA A 623 -14.93 -25.31 3.94
C ALA A 623 -15.38 -24.34 5.04
N VAL A 624 -15.47 -23.06 4.71
CA VAL A 624 -16.02 -22.01 5.57
C VAL A 624 -17.31 -21.44 4.96
N GLU A 625 -18.21 -20.95 5.80
CA GLU A 625 -19.44 -20.28 5.33
C GLU A 625 -19.14 -18.84 4.93
N ILE A 626 -19.65 -18.44 3.76
CA ILE A 626 -19.39 -17.14 3.14
C ILE A 626 -20.69 -16.34 2.96
N PRO A 627 -20.68 -15.00 3.12
CA PRO A 627 -21.86 -14.16 2.99
C PRO A 627 -22.40 -14.07 1.55
N THR A 628 -21.57 -14.37 0.56
CA THR A 628 -21.92 -14.55 -0.85
C THR A 628 -20.97 -15.58 -1.47
N GLY A 629 -21.41 -16.28 -2.51
CA GLY A 629 -20.48 -16.90 -3.46
C GLY A 629 -19.80 -15.84 -4.34
N VAL A 630 -18.78 -16.25 -5.11
CA VAL A 630 -18.10 -15.42 -6.10
C VAL A 630 -18.24 -16.07 -7.48
N GLY A 631 -18.75 -15.32 -8.46
CA GLY A 631 -19.27 -15.87 -9.72
C GLY A 631 -18.25 -16.55 -10.65
N CYS A 632 -16.94 -16.38 -10.45
CA CYS A 632 -15.91 -16.92 -11.34
C CYS A 632 -15.90 -18.46 -11.42
N CYS A 633 -16.18 -19.14 -10.30
CA CYS A 633 -16.34 -20.60 -10.23
C CYS A 633 -17.27 -20.94 -9.05
N MET A 634 -18.55 -21.18 -9.36
CA MET A 634 -19.63 -21.29 -8.37
C MET A 634 -20.51 -22.51 -8.66
N TYR A 635 -20.36 -23.56 -7.85
CA TYR A 635 -21.28 -24.70 -7.79
C TYR A 635 -22.62 -24.25 -7.20
N MET A 636 -23.75 -24.76 -7.71
CA MET A 636 -25.11 -24.43 -7.29
C MET A 636 -25.97 -25.71 -7.29
N ARG A 637 -26.56 -26.04 -6.13
CA ARG A 637 -27.37 -27.25 -5.98
C ARG A 637 -28.78 -27.09 -6.54
N ARG A 638 -29.30 -28.10 -7.25
CA ARG A 638 -30.64 -28.08 -7.88
C ARG A 638 -31.76 -27.88 -6.87
N ASP A 639 -31.71 -28.59 -5.75
CA ASP A 639 -32.73 -28.45 -4.69
C ASP A 639 -32.74 -27.07 -4.01
N SER A 640 -31.64 -26.32 -4.10
CA SER A 640 -31.59 -24.91 -3.71
C SER A 640 -32.16 -23.99 -4.81
N MET A 641 -31.79 -24.18 -6.07
CA MET A 641 -32.32 -23.40 -7.20
C MET A 641 -33.84 -23.56 -7.37
N ASP A 642 -34.38 -24.76 -7.16
CA ASP A 642 -35.81 -25.03 -7.23
C ASP A 642 -36.61 -24.38 -6.08
N ALA A 643 -35.95 -24.05 -4.96
CA ALA A 643 -36.53 -23.32 -3.84
C ALA A 643 -36.39 -21.79 -3.99
N ILE A 644 -35.20 -21.32 -4.36
CA ILE A 644 -34.80 -19.90 -4.38
C ILE A 644 -35.20 -19.19 -5.69
N GLY A 645 -35.38 -19.97 -6.76
CA GLY A 645 -35.46 -19.47 -8.14
C GLY A 645 -34.09 -19.21 -8.76
N LEU A 646 -34.09 -18.59 -9.95
CA LEU A 646 -32.90 -18.25 -10.72
C LEU A 646 -32.38 -16.83 -10.38
N PHE A 647 -31.40 -16.34 -11.13
CA PHE A 647 -30.93 -14.95 -11.04
C PHE A 647 -32.00 -13.97 -11.55
N ASP A 648 -31.98 -12.74 -11.03
CA ASP A 648 -33.00 -11.72 -11.30
C ASP A 648 -32.65 -10.89 -12.55
N GLU A 649 -33.17 -11.32 -13.70
CA GLU A 649 -33.01 -10.67 -15.01
C GLU A 649 -33.65 -9.26 -15.07
N GLU A 650 -34.63 -8.94 -14.21
CA GLU A 650 -35.33 -7.65 -14.24
C GLU A 650 -34.52 -6.54 -13.56
N VAL A 651 -33.76 -6.85 -12.50
CA VAL A 651 -32.98 -5.85 -11.73
C VAL A 651 -31.49 -5.83 -12.06
N PHE A 652 -30.85 -6.96 -12.35
CA PHE A 652 -29.41 -6.97 -12.66
C PHE A 652 -29.10 -6.96 -14.16
N GLY A 653 -30.10 -7.27 -15.00
CA GLY A 653 -30.07 -7.08 -16.45
C GLY A 653 -28.96 -7.86 -17.15
N ARG A 654 -27.80 -7.21 -17.38
CA ARG A 654 -26.66 -7.79 -18.10
C ARG A 654 -25.55 -8.36 -17.22
N GLY A 655 -25.57 -8.10 -15.91
CA GLY A 655 -24.65 -8.69 -14.94
C GLY A 655 -24.20 -7.71 -13.85
N TYR A 656 -23.38 -8.20 -12.92
CA TYR A 656 -22.92 -7.53 -11.69
C TYR A 656 -24.00 -7.43 -10.59
N GLY A 657 -23.92 -8.32 -9.58
CA GLY A 657 -24.73 -8.31 -8.35
C GLY A 657 -25.78 -9.43 -8.24
N GLU A 658 -26.07 -10.12 -9.34
CA GLU A 658 -27.05 -11.20 -9.43
C GLU A 658 -26.74 -12.42 -8.56
N GLU A 659 -25.47 -12.81 -8.45
CA GLU A 659 -25.03 -13.92 -7.62
C GLU A 659 -25.07 -13.54 -6.14
N ASN A 660 -24.80 -12.27 -5.82
CA ASN A 660 -24.94 -11.75 -4.47
C ASN A 660 -26.40 -11.75 -4.02
N ASP A 661 -27.33 -11.26 -4.85
CA ASP A 661 -28.78 -11.31 -4.58
C ASP A 661 -29.27 -12.74 -4.40
N TRP A 662 -28.86 -13.66 -5.27
CA TRP A 662 -29.23 -15.07 -5.16
C TRP A 662 -28.70 -15.71 -3.87
N CYS A 663 -27.45 -15.43 -3.49
CA CYS A 663 -26.87 -15.89 -2.23
C CYS A 663 -27.55 -15.29 -0.99
N GLN A 664 -28.03 -14.05 -1.06
CA GLN A 664 -28.79 -13.42 0.04
C GLN A 664 -30.22 -13.99 0.16
N ARG A 665 -30.88 -14.32 -0.96
CA ARG A 665 -32.12 -15.12 -0.95
C ARG A 665 -31.89 -16.52 -0.36
N ALA A 666 -30.80 -17.19 -0.75
CA ALA A 666 -30.42 -18.49 -0.21
C ALA A 666 -30.28 -18.48 1.32
N ILE A 667 -29.55 -17.50 1.86
CA ILE A 667 -29.38 -17.31 3.31
C ILE A 667 -30.72 -17.03 4.00
N SER A 668 -31.61 -16.25 3.37
CA SER A 668 -32.95 -15.94 3.89
C SER A 668 -33.83 -17.19 4.05
N ASP A 669 -33.74 -18.14 3.11
CA ASP A 669 -34.41 -19.44 3.18
C ASP A 669 -33.63 -20.50 4.00
N GLY A 670 -32.56 -20.09 4.67
CA GLY A 670 -31.76 -20.92 5.57
C GLY A 670 -30.83 -21.91 4.89
N TRP A 671 -30.31 -21.58 3.71
CA TRP A 671 -29.23 -22.30 3.03
C TRP A 671 -27.88 -21.61 3.25
N SER A 672 -26.81 -22.38 3.46
CA SER A 672 -25.44 -21.85 3.54
C SER A 672 -24.80 -21.74 2.15
N ASN A 673 -23.98 -20.70 1.94
CA ASN A 673 -23.00 -20.64 0.85
C ASN A 673 -21.62 -21.00 1.43
N LEU A 674 -20.79 -21.76 0.69
CA LEU A 674 -19.50 -22.27 1.19
C LEU A 674 -18.31 -21.85 0.30
N HIS A 675 -17.15 -21.64 0.91
CA HIS A 675 -15.85 -21.58 0.22
C HIS A 675 -15.11 -22.90 0.42
N ALA A 676 -14.84 -23.62 -0.68
CA ALA A 676 -14.07 -24.86 -0.68
C ALA A 676 -12.57 -24.56 -0.57
N LEU A 677 -11.98 -24.92 0.56
CA LEU A 677 -10.59 -24.59 0.90
C LEU A 677 -9.57 -25.58 0.33
N ASN A 678 -10.02 -26.67 -0.30
CA ASN A 678 -9.17 -27.73 -0.86
C ASN A 678 -9.24 -27.84 -2.40
N VAL A 679 -9.69 -26.77 -3.07
CA VAL A 679 -9.76 -26.65 -4.54
C VAL A 679 -9.20 -25.29 -4.95
N PHE A 680 -8.32 -25.27 -5.96
CA PHE A 680 -7.81 -24.05 -6.58
C PHE A 680 -8.18 -23.99 -8.07
N VAL A 681 -8.54 -22.79 -8.55
CA VAL A 681 -8.76 -22.46 -9.97
C VAL A 681 -8.05 -21.15 -10.30
N TYR A 682 -7.65 -20.94 -11.57
CA TYR A 682 -6.95 -19.72 -11.99
C TYR A 682 -7.86 -18.82 -12.83
N HIS A 683 -8.14 -17.61 -12.35
CA HIS A 683 -9.00 -16.61 -12.97
C HIS A 683 -8.12 -15.49 -13.54
N LYS A 684 -8.19 -15.25 -14.86
CA LYS A 684 -7.37 -14.24 -15.54
C LYS A 684 -7.91 -12.82 -15.37
N GLY A 685 -9.22 -12.65 -15.20
CA GLY A 685 -9.88 -11.36 -14.95
C GLY A 685 -9.82 -10.32 -16.09
N ALA A 686 -9.18 -10.64 -17.21
CA ALA A 686 -8.75 -9.68 -18.22
C ALA A 686 -9.87 -9.18 -19.15
N VAL A 687 -11.04 -9.83 -19.16
CA VAL A 687 -11.98 -9.76 -20.29
C VAL A 687 -13.37 -9.28 -19.90
N SER A 688 -13.95 -9.85 -18.82
CA SER A 688 -15.40 -9.86 -18.65
C SER A 688 -16.02 -8.55 -18.11
N PHE A 689 -15.23 -7.71 -17.42
CA PHE A 689 -15.73 -6.49 -16.75
C PHE A 689 -14.74 -5.31 -16.76
N ALA A 690 -13.81 -5.24 -17.73
CA ALA A 690 -12.65 -4.33 -17.74
C ALA A 690 -12.92 -2.81 -17.87
N GLU A 691 -14.19 -2.37 -17.86
CA GLU A 691 -14.55 -0.95 -17.67
C GLU A 691 -14.96 -0.71 -16.21
N GLU A 692 -14.07 -0.16 -15.38
CA GLU A 692 -14.42 0.33 -14.02
C GLU A 692 -15.40 1.53 -14.03
N SER A 693 -15.72 2.04 -15.21
CA SER A 693 -16.53 3.24 -15.45
C SER A 693 -17.97 2.99 -15.93
N ASP A 694 -18.43 1.74 -16.15
CA ASP A 694 -19.83 1.50 -16.54
C ASP A 694 -20.81 1.88 -15.39
N PRO A 695 -21.66 2.92 -15.57
CA PRO A 695 -22.59 3.37 -14.53
C PRO A 695 -23.58 2.30 -14.07
N ARG A 696 -23.81 1.25 -14.87
CA ARG A 696 -24.68 0.12 -14.52
C ARG A 696 -24.17 -0.64 -13.30
N LYS A 697 -22.85 -0.78 -13.11
CA LYS A 697 -22.28 -1.44 -11.92
C LYS A 697 -22.70 -0.71 -10.65
N GLU A 698 -22.64 0.62 -10.67
CA GLU A 698 -23.05 1.45 -9.54
C GLU A 698 -24.58 1.43 -9.32
N GLU A 699 -25.36 1.41 -10.39
CA GLU A 699 -26.83 1.28 -10.31
C GLU A 699 -27.27 -0.08 -9.73
N ASN A 700 -26.69 -1.19 -10.22
CA ASN A 700 -26.93 -2.53 -9.70
C ASN A 700 -26.47 -2.67 -8.24
N LEU A 701 -25.33 -2.07 -7.86
CA LEU A 701 -24.87 -2.04 -6.47
C LEU A 701 -25.84 -1.26 -5.57
N ARG A 702 -26.34 -0.11 -6.04
CA ARG A 702 -27.40 0.65 -5.33
C ARG A 702 -28.69 -0.17 -5.18
N ALA A 703 -29.07 -0.96 -6.19
CA ALA A 703 -30.20 -1.89 -6.12
C ALA A 703 -29.98 -3.04 -5.11
N LEU A 704 -28.81 -3.68 -5.14
CA LEU A 704 -28.42 -4.74 -4.22
C LEU A 704 -28.44 -4.26 -2.76
N LEU A 705 -27.83 -3.10 -2.48
CA LEU A 705 -27.80 -2.50 -1.15
C LEU A 705 -29.17 -1.97 -0.70
N GLY A 706 -30.04 -1.60 -1.64
CA GLY A 706 -31.45 -1.30 -1.37
C GLY A 706 -32.26 -2.53 -0.94
N ARG A 707 -31.96 -3.71 -1.50
CA ARG A 707 -32.55 -5.00 -1.10
C ARG A 707 -31.98 -5.52 0.23
N TYR A 708 -30.65 -5.45 0.40
CA TYR A 708 -29.92 -6.06 1.52
C TYR A 708 -29.02 -5.03 2.25
N PRO A 709 -29.58 -4.11 3.06
CA PRO A 709 -28.81 -3.05 3.71
C PRO A 709 -27.72 -3.51 4.70
N ALA A 710 -27.74 -4.79 5.10
CA ALA A 710 -26.71 -5.39 5.95
C ALA A 710 -25.51 -5.96 5.17
N TYR A 711 -25.66 -6.23 3.87
CA TYR A 711 -24.72 -7.00 3.05
C TYR A 711 -23.25 -6.53 3.19
N ASN A 712 -22.99 -5.23 3.02
CA ASN A 712 -21.64 -4.69 3.18
C ASN A 712 -21.07 -4.86 4.59
N ALA A 713 -21.91 -4.80 5.63
CA ALA A 713 -21.48 -5.02 7.01
C ALA A 713 -21.14 -6.51 7.27
N ASP A 714 -21.91 -7.43 6.69
CA ASP A 714 -21.69 -8.87 6.82
C ASP A 714 -20.45 -9.33 6.02
N VAL A 715 -20.23 -8.78 4.82
CA VAL A 715 -18.99 -8.98 4.03
C VAL A 715 -17.78 -8.43 4.78
N GLN A 716 -17.86 -7.20 5.33
CA GLN A 716 -16.75 -6.63 6.12
C GLN A 716 -16.51 -7.39 7.43
N ALA A 717 -17.55 -7.94 8.06
CA ALA A 717 -17.41 -8.80 9.23
C ALA A 717 -16.76 -10.15 8.88
N PHE A 718 -17.03 -10.72 7.69
CA PHE A 718 -16.31 -11.90 7.20
C PHE A 718 -14.84 -11.58 6.94
N ILE A 719 -14.54 -10.45 6.28
CA ILE A 719 -13.17 -10.00 5.97
C ILE A 719 -12.35 -9.78 7.25
N GLN A 720 -12.94 -9.22 8.31
CA GLN A 720 -12.28 -9.06 9.62
C GLN A 720 -12.03 -10.40 10.34
N GLN A 721 -12.86 -11.42 10.11
CA GLN A 721 -12.70 -12.73 10.73
C GLN A 721 -11.71 -13.63 9.97
N ASP A 722 -11.62 -13.49 8.65
CA ASP A 722 -10.77 -14.30 7.75
C ASP A 722 -10.71 -15.80 8.15
N PRO A 723 -11.85 -16.51 8.21
CA PRO A 723 -11.89 -17.90 8.70
C PRO A 723 -11.13 -18.88 7.78
N ALA A 724 -10.80 -18.45 6.55
CA ALA A 724 -9.95 -19.17 5.61
C ALA A 724 -8.45 -19.10 5.98
N LYS A 725 -8.01 -18.11 6.79
CA LYS A 725 -6.60 -17.80 7.05
C LYS A 725 -5.73 -19.00 7.39
N VAL A 726 -6.19 -19.89 8.27
CA VAL A 726 -5.44 -21.08 8.68
C VAL A 726 -5.09 -21.98 7.50
N TRP A 727 -6.05 -22.19 6.62
CA TRP A 727 -5.92 -23.08 5.46
C TRP A 727 -5.18 -22.38 4.32
N ARG A 728 -5.41 -21.07 4.12
CA ARG A 728 -4.70 -20.24 3.15
C ARG A 728 -3.20 -20.13 3.48
N THR A 729 -2.84 -19.86 4.74
CA THR A 729 -1.45 -19.83 5.20
C THR A 729 -0.78 -21.20 5.08
N ALA A 730 -1.45 -22.28 5.48
CA ALA A 730 -0.88 -23.63 5.39
C ALA A 730 -0.69 -24.09 3.94
N ALA A 731 -1.63 -23.79 3.04
CA ALA A 731 -1.47 -24.01 1.60
C ALA A 731 -0.27 -23.22 1.05
N PHE A 732 -0.05 -21.98 1.50
CA PHE A 732 1.11 -21.19 1.08
C PHE A 732 2.44 -21.75 1.58
N VAL A 733 2.56 -22.12 2.86
CA VAL A 733 3.75 -22.80 3.40
C VAL A 733 4.04 -24.09 2.63
N ALA A 734 3.00 -24.86 2.28
CA ALA A 734 3.12 -26.08 1.50
C ALA A 734 3.30 -25.86 -0.03
N THR A 735 3.11 -24.62 -0.51
CA THR A 735 3.51 -24.16 -1.86
C THR A 735 5.00 -23.83 -1.85
N LEU A 736 5.48 -23.08 -0.85
CA LEU A 736 6.92 -22.84 -0.64
C LEU A 736 7.68 -24.17 -0.56
N GLY A 737 7.25 -25.10 0.30
CA GLY A 737 7.88 -26.41 0.46
C GLY A 737 7.92 -27.26 -0.83
N ARG A 738 7.02 -27.04 -1.79
CA ARG A 738 6.98 -27.72 -3.10
C ARG A 738 7.60 -26.90 -4.25
N SER A 739 8.04 -25.67 -4.01
CA SER A 739 8.78 -24.85 -4.98
C SER A 739 10.18 -25.41 -5.19
N GLU A 740 10.66 -25.43 -6.44
CA GLU A 740 12.02 -25.84 -6.80
C GLU A 740 13.08 -24.74 -6.62
N LEU A 741 12.66 -23.51 -6.26
CA LEU A 741 13.58 -22.42 -5.94
C LEU A 741 14.16 -22.58 -4.52
N PRO A 742 15.41 -22.16 -4.25
CA PRO A 742 15.95 -22.10 -2.89
C PRO A 742 15.21 -21.06 -2.02
N LYS A 743 15.22 -21.27 -0.70
CA LYS A 743 14.56 -20.40 0.29
C LYS A 743 15.62 -19.82 1.22
N VAL A 744 15.68 -18.49 1.29
CA VAL A 744 16.54 -17.73 2.19
C VAL A 744 15.70 -17.13 3.31
N LEU A 745 16.08 -17.42 4.56
CA LEU A 745 15.50 -16.80 5.74
C LEU A 745 16.37 -15.60 6.17
N LEU A 746 15.79 -14.41 6.17
CA LEU A 746 16.42 -13.16 6.56
C LEU A 746 16.12 -12.84 8.03
N LEU A 747 17.09 -12.35 8.80
CA LEU A 747 16.88 -11.81 10.16
C LEU A 747 17.26 -10.33 10.22
N ALA A 748 16.33 -9.47 10.65
CA ALA A 748 16.53 -8.02 10.75
C ALA A 748 15.83 -7.42 11.99
N HIS A 749 16.13 -6.14 12.30
CA HIS A 749 15.72 -5.48 13.55
C HIS A 749 14.39 -4.69 13.49
N GLY A 750 13.61 -4.77 12.42
CA GLY A 750 12.27 -4.14 12.30
C GLY A 750 12.19 -2.60 12.28
N MET A 751 13.29 -1.87 12.07
CA MET A 751 13.31 -0.37 12.14
C MET A 751 13.55 0.34 10.80
N GLY A 752 13.51 -0.36 9.67
CA GLY A 752 13.81 0.23 8.35
C GLY A 752 15.29 0.63 8.20
N GLY A 753 15.54 1.69 7.40
CA GLY A 753 16.88 2.18 7.12
C GLY A 753 17.70 1.29 6.16
N GLY A 754 19.02 1.47 6.13
CA GLY A 754 19.92 0.84 5.16
C GLY A 754 19.86 -0.69 5.14
N VAL A 755 19.60 -1.33 6.29
CA VAL A 755 19.35 -2.79 6.39
C VAL A 755 18.21 -3.22 5.48
N TYR A 756 17.13 -2.43 5.40
CA TYR A 756 15.96 -2.72 4.58
C TYR A 756 16.15 -2.31 3.12
N THR A 757 16.90 -1.25 2.84
CA THR A 757 17.35 -0.94 1.46
C THR A 757 18.14 -2.12 0.90
N HIS A 758 19.10 -2.65 1.67
CA HIS A 758 19.90 -3.80 1.25
C HIS A 758 19.09 -5.10 1.09
N ILE A 759 18.10 -5.35 1.97
CA ILE A 759 17.17 -6.48 1.81
C ILE A 759 16.31 -6.33 0.54
N LYS A 760 15.80 -5.12 0.25
CA LYS A 760 15.05 -4.85 -1.00
C LYS A 760 15.93 -5.06 -2.24
N GLU A 761 17.20 -4.65 -2.22
CA GLU A 761 18.16 -4.93 -3.29
C GLU A 761 18.31 -6.43 -3.49
N LEU A 762 18.56 -7.18 -2.41
CA LEU A 762 18.80 -8.63 -2.46
C LEU A 762 17.63 -9.38 -3.11
N ILE A 763 16.39 -9.02 -2.74
CA ILE A 763 15.15 -9.57 -3.31
C ILE A 763 15.01 -9.19 -4.80
N ARG A 764 15.33 -7.94 -5.16
CA ARG A 764 15.22 -7.40 -6.54
C ARG A 764 16.24 -8.03 -7.50
N GLU A 765 17.47 -8.21 -7.05
CA GLU A 765 18.59 -8.72 -7.86
C GLU A 765 18.58 -10.26 -7.99
N HIS A 766 17.94 -10.96 -7.05
CA HIS A 766 17.86 -12.43 -7.05
C HIS A 766 16.41 -12.97 -6.97
N PRO A 767 15.50 -12.58 -7.90
CA PRO A 767 14.10 -13.00 -7.88
C PRO A 767 13.89 -14.49 -8.15
N GLY A 768 14.97 -15.24 -8.44
CA GLY A 768 15.00 -16.71 -8.52
C GLY A 768 15.13 -17.40 -7.16
N LEU A 769 15.12 -16.65 -6.05
CA LEU A 769 15.08 -17.14 -4.68
C LEU A 769 13.71 -16.80 -4.04
N HIS A 770 13.24 -17.64 -3.12
CA HIS A 770 12.16 -17.27 -2.20
C HIS A 770 12.73 -16.68 -0.93
N TYR A 771 12.11 -15.62 -0.42
CA TYR A 771 12.54 -14.95 0.81
C TYR A 771 11.51 -15.11 1.92
N LEU A 772 12.00 -15.33 3.13
CA LEU A 772 11.24 -15.24 4.38
C LEU A 772 11.98 -14.25 5.29
N LEU A 773 11.27 -13.53 6.15
CA LEU A 773 11.88 -12.49 7.01
C LEU A 773 11.43 -12.64 8.46
N ILE A 774 12.38 -12.58 9.41
CA ILE A 774 12.12 -12.53 10.85
C ILE A 774 12.46 -11.15 11.41
N GLU A 775 11.49 -10.58 12.13
CA GLU A 775 11.59 -9.28 12.83
C GLU A 775 11.17 -9.41 14.31
N PRO A 776 11.62 -8.50 15.20
CA PRO A 776 11.08 -8.36 16.55
C PRO A 776 9.59 -7.99 16.52
N ALA A 777 8.79 -8.64 17.38
CA ALA A 777 7.41 -8.26 17.66
C ALA A 777 7.27 -7.77 19.11
N THR A 778 6.04 -7.43 19.54
CA THR A 778 5.82 -6.95 20.91
C THR A 778 6.19 -8.01 21.95
N ASP A 779 6.63 -7.56 23.13
CA ASP A 779 6.82 -8.39 24.33
C ASP A 779 7.82 -9.57 24.16
N GLY A 780 8.86 -9.40 23.33
CA GLY A 780 9.91 -10.40 23.11
C GLY A 780 9.54 -11.54 22.16
N ASN A 781 8.37 -11.44 21.53
CA ASN A 781 7.95 -12.35 20.46
C ASN A 781 8.67 -11.97 19.14
N ILE A 782 8.57 -12.82 18.13
CA ILE A 782 9.02 -12.49 16.76
C ILE A 782 7.89 -12.64 15.75
N ARG A 783 8.08 -12.02 14.59
CA ARG A 783 7.21 -12.15 13.42
C ARG A 783 7.99 -12.77 12.27
N LEU A 784 7.43 -13.80 11.66
CA LEU A 784 7.89 -14.42 10.41
C LEU A 784 6.97 -13.98 9.27
N TYR A 785 7.48 -13.23 8.30
CA TYR A 785 6.83 -12.98 7.02
C TYR A 785 7.16 -14.11 6.06
N LEU A 786 6.15 -14.65 5.38
CA LEU A 786 6.32 -15.79 4.46
C LEU A 786 6.61 -15.35 3.00
N ALA A 787 6.36 -14.09 2.68
CA ALA A 787 6.74 -13.40 1.45
C ALA A 787 6.89 -11.89 1.78
N PRO A 788 8.09 -11.39 2.15
CA PRO A 788 8.28 -10.00 2.58
C PRO A 788 7.96 -8.97 1.48
N GLU A 789 8.03 -9.37 0.21
CA GLU A 789 7.61 -8.59 -0.96
C GLU A 789 6.09 -8.38 -1.08
N GLN A 790 5.27 -9.18 -0.41
CA GLN A 790 3.80 -9.25 -0.55
C GLN A 790 3.09 -9.07 0.81
N MET A 791 3.38 -7.97 1.53
CA MET A 791 2.87 -7.71 2.90
C MET A 791 1.33 -7.74 3.01
N PRO A 792 0.72 -8.90 3.36
CA PRO A 792 0.27 -9.04 4.75
C PRO A 792 0.45 -10.45 5.36
N LEU A 793 1.09 -11.40 4.66
CA LEU A 793 1.14 -12.80 5.09
C LEU A 793 2.27 -13.09 6.10
N TYR A 794 1.93 -13.06 7.40
CA TYR A 794 2.87 -13.31 8.50
C TYR A 794 2.33 -14.26 9.59
N LEU A 795 3.26 -14.76 10.41
CA LEU A 795 3.03 -15.56 11.63
C LEU A 795 3.78 -14.95 12.82
N ASP A 796 3.11 -14.74 13.95
CA ASP A 796 3.75 -14.33 15.21
C ASP A 796 4.11 -15.58 16.04
N PHE A 797 5.29 -15.62 16.67
CA PHE A 797 5.75 -16.74 17.52
C PHE A 797 6.26 -16.28 18.89
N ARG A 798 5.84 -16.98 19.95
CA ARG A 798 6.31 -16.73 21.33
C ARG A 798 7.55 -17.56 21.66
N MET A 799 8.73 -16.94 21.59
CA MET A 799 10.01 -17.65 21.47
C MET A 799 10.38 -18.59 22.63
N ASP A 800 9.92 -18.32 23.86
CA ASP A 800 10.15 -19.20 25.01
C ASP A 800 9.33 -20.51 24.99
N GLU A 801 8.19 -20.51 24.28
CA GLU A 801 7.22 -21.62 24.24
C GLU A 801 7.14 -22.29 22.86
N GLU A 802 7.44 -21.56 21.78
CA GLU A 802 7.07 -21.92 20.41
C GLU A 802 8.26 -22.05 19.45
N TYR A 803 9.50 -22.04 19.95
CA TYR A 803 10.69 -22.19 19.09
C TYR A 803 10.64 -23.46 18.21
N SER A 804 10.16 -24.58 18.75
CA SER A 804 9.96 -25.82 17.98
C SER A 804 8.89 -25.70 16.90
N ARG A 805 7.91 -24.79 17.07
CA ARG A 805 6.90 -24.50 16.04
C ARG A 805 7.45 -23.63 14.93
N LEU A 806 8.29 -22.65 15.27
CA LEU A 806 9.04 -21.88 14.30
C LEU A 806 9.91 -22.81 13.44
N LEU A 807 10.68 -23.72 14.07
CA LEU A 807 11.47 -24.73 13.35
C LEU A 807 10.61 -25.51 12.34
N SER A 808 9.53 -26.17 12.78
CA SER A 808 8.71 -26.98 11.87
C SER A 808 7.98 -26.20 10.77
N VAL A 809 7.73 -24.90 10.95
CA VAL A 809 7.23 -24.04 9.86
C VAL A 809 8.34 -23.73 8.84
N LEU A 810 9.56 -23.46 9.28
CA LEU A 810 10.70 -23.18 8.39
C LEU A 810 11.20 -24.44 7.67
N GLU A 811 11.23 -25.60 8.34
CA GLU A 811 11.48 -26.92 7.76
C GLU A 811 10.49 -27.22 6.62
N SER A 812 9.18 -27.02 6.88
CA SER A 812 8.11 -27.33 5.93
C SER A 812 7.97 -26.31 4.80
N ALA A 813 8.39 -25.06 5.01
CA ALA A 813 8.58 -24.09 3.95
C ALA A 813 9.78 -24.44 3.04
N GLY A 814 10.65 -25.36 3.48
CA GLY A 814 11.85 -25.77 2.74
C GLY A 814 13.00 -24.76 2.81
N VAL A 815 13.14 -24.04 3.93
CA VAL A 815 14.28 -23.12 4.19
C VAL A 815 15.60 -23.88 4.07
N GLY A 816 16.49 -23.40 3.19
CA GLY A 816 17.80 -24.02 2.92
C GLY A 816 18.99 -23.16 3.35
N HIS A 817 18.77 -21.89 3.68
CA HIS A 817 19.80 -20.92 4.04
C HIS A 817 19.25 -19.87 5.02
N LEU A 818 20.11 -19.43 5.96
CA LEU A 818 19.89 -18.35 6.90
C LEU A 818 20.84 -17.20 6.56
N HIS A 819 20.33 -15.98 6.35
CA HIS A 819 21.15 -14.79 6.17
C HIS A 819 20.78 -13.76 7.25
N ILE A 820 21.70 -13.53 8.19
CA ILE A 820 21.52 -12.53 9.24
C ILE A 820 21.93 -11.17 8.68
N HIS A 821 21.06 -10.17 8.82
CA HIS A 821 21.41 -8.76 8.65
C HIS A 821 21.50 -8.07 10.02
N HIS A 822 20.68 -8.47 11.00
CA HIS A 822 20.79 -7.94 12.36
C HIS A 822 20.17 -8.83 13.45
N THR A 823 20.66 -8.70 14.69
CA THR A 823 20.20 -9.46 15.87
C THR A 823 19.54 -8.61 16.98
N MET A 824 19.70 -7.28 16.98
CA MET A 824 19.04 -6.38 17.95
C MET A 824 17.52 -6.57 17.97
N GLY A 825 16.95 -6.68 19.17
CA GLY A 825 15.52 -6.91 19.40
C GLY A 825 15.07 -8.37 19.22
N LEU A 826 15.86 -9.22 18.56
CA LEU A 826 15.56 -10.64 18.40
C LEU A 826 16.04 -11.45 19.62
N PRO A 827 15.23 -12.39 20.15
CA PRO A 827 15.66 -13.25 21.25
C PRO A 827 16.87 -14.11 20.88
N THR A 828 17.84 -14.22 21.80
CA THR A 828 19.11 -14.95 21.61
C THR A 828 18.92 -16.44 21.28
N ARG A 829 17.74 -17.01 21.53
CA ARG A 829 17.35 -18.35 21.06
C ARG A 829 17.50 -18.50 19.54
N LEU A 830 17.25 -17.44 18.76
CA LEU A 830 17.41 -17.43 17.29
C LEU A 830 18.86 -17.54 16.83
N TRP A 831 19.85 -17.25 17.68
CA TRP A 831 21.25 -17.41 17.30
C TRP A 831 21.60 -18.89 17.01
N GLY A 832 20.88 -19.84 17.63
CA GLY A 832 21.04 -21.28 17.34
C GLY A 832 20.38 -21.76 16.04
N LEU A 833 19.69 -20.90 15.28
CA LEU A 833 18.72 -21.32 14.28
C LEU A 833 19.32 -22.06 13.07
N ALA A 834 20.46 -21.63 12.52
CA ALA A 834 21.09 -22.33 11.39
C ALA A 834 21.44 -23.78 11.74
N ARG A 835 22.08 -23.99 12.89
CA ARG A 835 22.40 -25.32 13.42
C ARG A 835 21.14 -26.14 13.67
N ASP A 836 20.12 -25.56 14.31
CA ASP A 836 18.90 -26.27 14.69
C ASP A 836 18.04 -26.67 13.47
N LEU A 837 18.14 -25.95 12.35
CA LEU A 837 17.57 -26.30 11.03
C LEU A 837 18.53 -27.12 10.14
N ALA A 838 19.78 -27.31 10.54
CA ALA A 838 20.87 -27.88 9.74
C ALA A 838 21.12 -27.18 8.37
N VAL A 839 20.89 -25.85 8.30
CA VAL A 839 21.10 -25.02 7.10
C VAL A 839 22.43 -24.26 7.13
N THR A 840 22.83 -23.73 5.99
CA THR A 840 23.98 -22.80 5.91
C THR A 840 23.62 -21.39 6.43
N LEU A 841 24.62 -20.66 6.90
CA LEU A 841 24.49 -19.30 7.44
C LEU A 841 25.36 -18.32 6.66
N ASP A 842 24.87 -17.12 6.35
CA ASP A 842 25.66 -15.93 6.01
C ASP A 842 25.33 -14.79 6.99
N TYR A 843 26.24 -13.82 7.16
CA TYR A 843 26.00 -12.64 8.00
C TYR A 843 26.53 -11.38 7.30
N THR A 844 25.62 -10.50 6.85
CA THR A 844 25.99 -9.12 6.48
C THR A 844 26.02 -8.25 7.72
N LEU A 845 27.18 -7.64 7.97
CA LEU A 845 27.46 -6.83 9.15
C LEU A 845 27.20 -5.37 8.77
N HIS A 846 26.11 -4.79 9.29
CA HIS A 846 25.69 -3.43 8.96
C HIS A 846 26.26 -2.36 9.89
N ASP A 847 26.58 -2.71 11.13
CA ASP A 847 27.13 -1.81 12.16
C ASP A 847 28.08 -2.54 13.14
N TYR A 848 28.61 -1.81 14.14
CA TYR A 848 29.59 -2.32 15.10
C TYR A 848 29.00 -2.93 16.38
N ALA A 849 27.68 -3.10 16.51
CA ALA A 849 27.04 -3.55 17.76
C ALA A 849 27.51 -4.94 18.23
N ILE A 850 27.99 -5.79 17.32
CA ILE A 850 28.62 -7.08 17.66
C ILE A 850 29.88 -6.94 18.53
N VAL A 851 30.55 -5.78 18.48
CA VAL A 851 31.79 -5.53 19.24
C VAL A 851 31.51 -5.34 20.73
N ASN A 852 30.55 -4.48 21.10
CA ASN A 852 30.26 -4.13 22.49
C ASN A 852 28.84 -3.56 22.74
N GLY A 853 27.92 -3.80 21.81
CA GLY A 853 26.54 -3.30 21.85
C GLY A 853 26.33 -1.90 21.25
N ASN A 854 27.40 -1.11 21.08
CA ASN A 854 27.34 0.24 20.53
C ASN A 854 27.51 0.22 18.99
N PRO A 855 26.45 0.50 18.20
CA PRO A 855 26.49 0.32 16.73
C PRO A 855 27.46 1.27 16.02
N SER A 856 27.84 2.39 16.64
CA SER A 856 28.62 3.46 16.01
C SER A 856 29.97 3.73 16.69
N LEU A 857 30.34 2.93 17.70
CA LEU A 857 31.55 3.07 18.54
C LEU A 857 31.73 4.51 19.08
N LEU A 858 30.72 5.00 19.82
CA LEU A 858 30.65 6.37 20.34
C LEU A 858 30.71 6.43 21.87
N ASP A 859 31.46 7.40 22.40
CA ASP A 859 31.46 7.72 23.84
C ASP A 859 30.15 8.36 24.32
N GLY A 860 30.00 8.51 25.65
CA GLY A 860 28.90 9.24 26.28
C GLY A 860 28.77 10.72 25.89
N LYS A 861 29.65 11.27 25.04
CA LYS A 861 29.60 12.63 24.48
C LYS A 861 29.36 12.62 22.96
N GLY A 862 29.09 11.46 22.36
CA GLY A 862 28.82 11.31 20.93
C GLY A 862 30.06 11.39 20.03
N ARG A 863 31.25 11.10 20.55
CA ARG A 863 32.51 11.11 19.80
C ARG A 863 32.92 9.68 19.46
N PHE A 864 33.41 9.47 18.25
CA PHE A 864 34.03 8.20 17.88
C PHE A 864 35.28 7.94 18.71
N VAL A 865 35.39 6.75 19.30
CA VAL A 865 36.49 6.39 20.22
C VAL A 865 37.65 5.66 19.54
N GLY A 866 37.46 5.21 18.30
CA GLY A 866 38.45 4.39 17.60
C GLY A 866 38.55 2.96 18.14
N ASP A 867 39.68 2.33 17.87
CA ASP A 867 39.89 0.89 18.03
C ASP A 867 40.80 0.55 19.23
N ASP A 868 40.91 1.45 20.22
CA ASP A 868 41.82 1.30 21.36
C ASP A 868 41.30 0.35 22.46
N GLU A 869 42.18 0.00 23.42
CA GLU A 869 41.85 -0.90 24.54
C GLU A 869 40.73 -0.35 25.47
N LYS A 870 40.41 0.95 25.38
CA LYS A 870 39.40 1.63 26.21
C LYS A 870 38.09 1.87 25.48
N ARG A 871 38.02 1.61 24.17
CA ARG A 871 36.80 1.65 23.35
C ARG A 871 35.59 1.10 24.09
N ASP A 872 35.73 -0.07 24.71
CA ASP A 872 34.63 -0.77 25.39
C ASP A 872 34.22 -0.09 26.70
N GLU A 873 35.16 0.50 27.46
CA GLU A 873 34.85 1.32 28.65
C GLU A 873 34.10 2.60 28.25
N LEU A 874 34.59 3.29 27.21
CA LEU A 874 34.05 4.57 26.75
C LEU A 874 32.68 4.42 26.05
N CYS A 875 32.46 3.32 25.32
CA CYS A 875 31.18 3.03 24.66
C CYS A 875 30.06 2.70 25.65
N ALA A 876 30.39 2.11 26.81
CA ALA A 876 29.41 1.69 27.81
C ALA A 876 28.66 2.87 28.46
N ASP A 877 29.29 4.05 28.55
CA ASP A 877 28.65 5.31 29.00
C ASP A 877 27.46 5.73 28.11
N ARG A 878 27.45 5.32 26.83
CA ARG A 878 26.38 5.65 25.86
C ARG A 878 25.40 4.50 25.63
N VAL A 879 25.92 3.28 25.49
CA VAL A 879 25.12 2.07 25.21
C VAL A 879 25.58 0.96 26.16
N PRO A 880 24.98 0.83 27.35
CA PRO A 880 25.37 -0.21 28.30
C PRO A 880 24.92 -1.60 27.81
N LEU A 881 25.81 -2.58 27.98
CA LEU A 881 25.49 -4.01 27.82
C LEU A 881 24.56 -4.50 28.95
N PRO A 882 23.89 -5.66 28.79
CA PRO A 882 23.05 -6.25 29.83
C PRO A 882 23.79 -6.43 31.17
N ASP A 883 23.06 -6.24 32.28
CA ASP A 883 23.61 -6.27 33.64
C ASP A 883 24.51 -7.50 33.88
N GLY A 884 25.80 -7.25 34.15
CA GLY A 884 26.78 -8.28 34.44
C GLY A 884 27.41 -8.98 33.23
N VAL A 885 27.21 -8.49 32.00
CA VAL A 885 27.85 -9.00 30.77
C VAL A 885 28.98 -8.07 30.31
N PRO A 886 30.27 -8.44 30.50
CA PRO A 886 31.40 -7.68 29.94
C PRO A 886 31.43 -7.72 28.41
N ALA A 887 32.08 -6.74 27.78
CA ALA A 887 32.21 -6.68 26.32
C ALA A 887 32.93 -7.89 25.70
N GLN A 888 33.94 -8.45 26.37
CA GLN A 888 34.53 -9.74 25.98
C GLN A 888 33.47 -10.86 25.95
N GLN A 889 32.68 -11.01 27.01
CA GLN A 889 31.64 -12.04 27.09
C GLN A 889 30.55 -11.83 26.02
N TRP A 890 30.21 -10.58 25.71
CA TRP A 890 29.30 -10.22 24.62
C TRP A 890 29.81 -10.72 23.25
N ARG A 891 31.11 -10.60 22.98
CA ARG A 891 31.74 -11.12 21.76
C ARG A 891 31.82 -12.64 21.74
N GLU A 892 32.31 -13.26 22.83
CA GLU A 892 32.36 -14.72 22.99
C GLU A 892 30.97 -15.37 22.80
N ASN A 893 29.92 -14.74 23.32
CA ASN A 893 28.54 -15.20 23.18
C ASN A 893 28.00 -15.17 21.74
N GLN A 894 28.63 -14.41 20.83
CA GLN A 894 28.23 -14.28 19.42
C GLN A 894 29.22 -14.93 18.45
N LEU A 895 30.45 -15.24 18.90
CA LEU A 895 31.52 -15.79 18.06
C LEU A 895 31.08 -17.04 17.28
N PHE A 896 30.26 -17.90 17.88
CA PHE A 896 29.78 -19.12 17.22
C PHE A 896 28.90 -18.86 15.97
N LEU A 897 28.27 -17.68 15.86
CA LEU A 897 27.58 -17.25 14.64
C LEU A 897 28.60 -16.93 13.54
N LEU A 898 29.65 -16.19 13.91
CA LEU A 898 30.69 -15.76 13.00
C LEU A 898 31.51 -16.94 12.47
N GLU A 899 31.78 -17.94 13.32
CA GLU A 899 32.46 -19.18 12.95
C GLU A 899 31.60 -20.13 12.08
N GLN A 900 30.26 -19.99 12.11
CA GLN A 900 29.33 -20.80 11.30
C GLN A 900 28.96 -20.16 9.96
N ALA A 901 29.22 -18.87 9.78
CA ALA A 901 28.92 -18.19 8.53
C ALA A 901 29.83 -18.67 7.37
N ARG A 902 29.28 -18.86 6.16
CA ARG A 902 30.09 -19.08 4.96
C ARG A 902 30.82 -17.79 4.60
N TYR A 903 30.11 -16.67 4.70
CA TYR A 903 30.60 -15.32 4.43
C TYR A 903 30.22 -14.36 5.56
N LEU A 904 31.22 -13.61 6.04
CA LEU A 904 31.07 -12.41 6.86
C LEU A 904 31.18 -11.21 5.93
N ILE A 905 30.03 -10.69 5.52
CA ILE A 905 29.91 -9.70 4.45
C ILE A 905 30.04 -8.32 5.08
N CYS A 906 31.16 -7.64 4.79
CA CYS A 906 31.48 -6.29 5.23
C CYS A 906 31.26 -5.29 4.08
N PRO A 907 30.37 -4.29 4.22
CA PRO A 907 30.12 -3.27 3.20
C PRO A 907 31.32 -2.37 2.87
N SER A 908 32.37 -2.40 3.69
CA SER A 908 33.62 -1.64 3.55
C SER A 908 34.85 -2.35 4.12
N ASP A 909 36.03 -2.02 3.58
CA ASP A 909 37.34 -2.45 4.09
C ASP A 909 37.63 -1.85 5.46
N ASP A 910 37.26 -0.58 5.72
CA ASP A 910 37.43 0.01 7.05
C ASP A 910 36.62 -0.72 8.12
N MET A 911 35.41 -1.19 7.79
CA MET A 911 34.65 -2.05 8.69
C MET A 911 35.31 -3.41 8.91
N HIS A 912 35.78 -4.06 7.85
CA HIS A 912 36.50 -5.34 7.95
C HIS A 912 37.76 -5.21 8.82
N ARG A 913 38.61 -4.22 8.59
CA ARG A 913 39.84 -3.99 9.36
C ARG A 913 39.57 -3.77 10.84
N ARG A 914 38.53 -3.00 11.19
CA ARG A 914 38.13 -2.77 12.60
C ARG A 914 37.64 -4.05 13.26
N LEU A 915 36.82 -4.85 12.58
CA LEU A 915 36.31 -6.09 13.16
C LEU A 915 37.38 -7.19 13.24
N ALA A 916 38.26 -7.30 12.24
CA ALA A 916 39.36 -8.28 12.25
C ALA A 916 40.46 -7.94 13.27
N SER A 917 40.59 -6.69 13.71
CA SER A 917 41.52 -6.29 14.78
C SER A 917 41.02 -6.60 16.19
N VAL A 918 39.72 -6.93 16.35
CA VAL A 918 39.16 -7.38 17.63
C VAL A 918 39.77 -8.74 17.99
N PRO A 919 40.41 -8.90 19.17
CA PRO A 919 41.16 -10.12 19.50
C PRO A 919 40.33 -11.41 19.36
N GLU A 920 39.07 -11.39 19.82
CA GLU A 920 38.14 -12.51 19.80
C GLU A 920 37.63 -12.85 18.38
N PHE A 921 37.86 -12.01 17.38
CA PHE A 921 37.46 -12.20 15.97
C PHE A 921 38.65 -12.45 15.03
N SER A 922 39.88 -12.24 15.51
CA SER A 922 41.13 -12.23 14.71
C SER A 922 41.49 -13.55 14.01
N HIS A 923 40.90 -14.68 14.42
CA HIS A 923 41.09 -15.98 13.77
C HIS A 923 40.13 -16.24 12.61
N LEU A 924 39.07 -15.46 12.45
CA LEU A 924 38.06 -15.63 11.39
C LEU A 924 38.67 -15.38 10.01
N GLN A 925 38.41 -16.29 9.06
CA GLN A 925 38.98 -16.28 7.69
C GLN A 925 37.92 -16.15 6.59
N ASN A 926 36.65 -16.10 6.97
CA ASN A 926 35.45 -16.12 6.12
C ASN A 926 34.95 -14.72 5.72
N TRP A 927 35.82 -13.71 5.81
CA TRP A 927 35.50 -12.33 5.47
C TRP A 927 35.31 -12.11 3.96
N VAL A 928 34.34 -11.28 3.61
CA VAL A 928 34.13 -10.76 2.25
C VAL A 928 33.95 -9.25 2.36
N VAL A 929 34.88 -8.48 1.80
CA VAL A 929 34.69 -7.04 1.57
C VAL A 929 33.97 -6.86 0.24
N THR A 930 32.74 -6.33 0.28
CA THR A 930 31.93 -6.08 -0.91
C THR A 930 30.90 -4.99 -0.62
N HIS A 931 30.88 -3.95 -1.44
CA HIS A 931 29.89 -2.87 -1.35
C HIS A 931 28.45 -3.37 -1.56
N HIS A 932 27.45 -2.63 -1.08
CA HIS A 932 26.05 -2.95 -1.38
C HIS A 932 25.73 -2.82 -2.88
N MET A 933 24.62 -3.43 -3.29
CA MET A 933 24.36 -3.78 -4.70
C MET A 933 24.15 -2.56 -5.60
N ASP A 934 23.77 -1.41 -5.05
CA ASP A 934 23.67 -0.13 -5.73
C ASP A 934 25.01 0.37 -6.31
N ALA A 935 26.14 0.08 -5.65
CA ALA A 935 27.48 0.56 -6.04
C ALA A 935 27.81 0.32 -7.51
N ARG A 936 27.45 -0.86 -8.05
CA ARG A 936 27.67 -1.28 -9.44
C ARG A 936 27.05 -0.33 -10.47
N SER A 937 26.05 0.46 -10.08
CA SER A 937 25.34 1.41 -10.96
C SER A 937 25.90 2.85 -10.93
N LEU A 938 26.84 3.17 -10.03
CA LEU A 938 27.21 4.55 -9.69
C LEU A 938 28.32 5.16 -10.56
N GLN A 939 28.27 4.93 -11.88
CA GLN A 939 29.31 5.39 -12.83
C GLN A 939 29.01 6.75 -13.50
N ALA A 940 28.38 7.69 -12.79
CA ALA A 940 28.22 9.05 -13.29
C ALA A 940 29.53 9.85 -13.13
N GLY A 941 30.08 10.30 -14.26
CA GLY A 941 31.18 11.27 -14.29
C GLY A 941 30.80 12.58 -13.60
N VAL A 942 31.79 13.31 -13.08
CA VAL A 942 31.51 14.51 -12.28
C VAL A 942 30.88 15.61 -13.14
N VAL A 943 29.67 16.03 -12.78
CA VAL A 943 28.96 17.18 -13.34
C VAL A 943 29.09 18.32 -12.35
N ALA A 944 30.18 19.09 -12.50
CA ALA A 944 30.48 20.23 -11.64
C ALA A 944 30.12 21.55 -12.33
N THR A 945 29.36 22.39 -11.64
CA THR A 945 29.18 23.81 -11.94
C THR A 945 29.86 24.64 -10.86
N SER A 946 30.72 25.57 -11.26
CA SER A 946 31.23 26.59 -10.32
C SER A 946 30.07 27.51 -9.90
N PRO A 947 30.01 27.95 -8.63
CA PRO A 947 28.95 28.85 -8.18
C PRO A 947 29.04 30.21 -8.87
N GLU A 948 27.93 30.67 -9.45
CA GLU A 948 27.77 32.05 -9.95
C GLU A 948 27.27 33.02 -8.87
N SER A 949 26.94 32.51 -7.68
CA SER A 949 26.42 33.25 -6.52
C SER A 949 26.77 32.50 -5.22
N ASN A 950 25.94 32.52 -4.18
CA ASN A 950 26.21 31.85 -2.91
C ASN A 950 26.51 30.35 -3.10
N LEU A 951 27.52 29.85 -2.37
CA LEU A 951 27.89 28.44 -2.38
C LEU A 951 26.83 27.60 -1.65
N ARG A 952 25.85 27.08 -2.38
CA ARG A 952 24.88 26.08 -1.87
C ARG A 952 25.56 24.73 -1.59
N VAL A 953 25.62 24.36 -0.32
CA VAL A 953 26.13 23.09 0.23
C VAL A 953 24.96 22.26 0.75
N LEU A 954 24.82 20.99 0.32
CA LEU A 954 23.73 20.12 0.73
C LEU A 954 24.19 18.94 1.60
N VAL A 955 23.53 18.75 2.74
CA VAL A 955 23.57 17.52 3.54
C VAL A 955 22.28 16.71 3.30
N VAL A 956 22.37 15.38 3.20
CA VAL A 956 21.23 14.52 2.85
C VAL A 956 21.03 13.40 3.89
N GLY A 957 19.78 13.21 4.32
CA GLY A 957 19.32 12.09 5.14
C GLY A 957 18.78 12.46 6.53
N ALA A 958 18.54 11.43 7.36
CA ALA A 958 18.19 11.59 8.76
C ALA A 958 19.46 11.86 9.59
N LEU A 959 19.58 13.05 10.17
CA LEU A 959 20.83 13.58 10.74
C LEU A 959 20.83 13.52 12.28
N SER A 960 21.43 12.47 12.82
CA SER A 960 21.72 12.33 14.25
C SER A 960 23.01 13.08 14.65
N PRO A 961 23.35 13.21 15.95
CA PRO A 961 24.56 13.91 16.39
C PRO A 961 25.82 13.34 15.73
N GLU A 962 25.95 12.02 15.71
CA GLU A 962 27.05 11.28 15.09
C GLU A 962 27.09 11.34 13.55
N LYS A 963 25.98 11.71 12.89
CA LYS A 963 25.98 12.05 11.45
C LYS A 963 26.32 13.52 11.19
N GLY A 964 26.71 14.26 12.22
CA GLY A 964 27.23 15.63 12.10
C GLY A 964 26.20 16.74 12.25
N ALA A 965 25.00 16.46 12.77
CA ALA A 965 23.94 17.48 12.91
C ALA A 965 24.38 18.72 13.72
N ASP A 966 25.09 18.52 14.83
CA ASP A 966 25.61 19.62 15.65
C ASP A 966 26.85 20.28 15.04
N VAL A 967 27.56 19.61 14.12
CA VAL A 967 28.70 20.17 13.37
C VAL A 967 28.20 21.06 12.23
N LEU A 968 27.20 20.60 11.48
CA LEU A 968 26.49 21.37 10.45
C LEU A 968 25.99 22.71 11.02
N GLU A 969 25.30 22.67 12.17
CA GLU A 969 24.79 23.88 12.81
C GLU A 969 25.91 24.78 13.35
N ALA A 970 26.95 24.23 13.98
CA ALA A 970 28.08 25.01 14.49
C ALA A 970 28.86 25.72 13.37
N VAL A 971 29.03 25.07 12.22
CA VAL A 971 29.69 25.62 11.03
C VAL A 971 28.84 26.71 10.38
N ALA A 972 27.53 26.48 10.23
CA ALA A 972 26.61 27.50 9.74
C ALA A 972 26.62 28.76 10.64
N LYS A 973 26.72 28.58 11.95
CA LYS A 973 26.87 29.68 12.94
C LYS A 973 28.20 30.44 12.82
N GLU A 974 29.32 29.77 12.54
CA GLU A 974 30.62 30.46 12.35
C GLU A 974 30.77 31.12 10.97
N LEU A 975 29.89 30.78 10.02
CA LEU A 975 29.87 31.33 8.65
C LEU A 975 28.66 32.25 8.37
N ALA A 976 27.93 32.64 9.40
CA ALA A 976 26.84 33.61 9.29
C ALA A 976 27.34 34.92 8.66
N GLY A 977 26.83 35.26 7.47
CA GLY A 977 27.23 36.44 6.69
C GLY A 977 28.37 36.21 5.68
N VAL A 978 28.79 34.96 5.45
CA VAL A 978 29.61 34.54 4.30
C VAL A 978 28.68 34.13 3.14
N GLU A 979 29.15 34.20 1.89
CA GLU A 979 28.40 33.85 0.66
C GLU A 979 28.26 32.31 0.49
N ILE A 980 27.67 31.65 1.48
CA ILE A 980 27.49 30.20 1.59
C ILE A 980 26.12 29.86 2.20
N GLU A 981 25.45 28.85 1.65
CA GLU A 981 24.12 28.41 2.08
C GLU A 981 24.16 26.93 2.45
N PHE A 982 23.77 26.59 3.68
CA PHE A 982 23.70 25.20 4.15
C PHE A 982 22.27 24.68 4.06
N HIS A 983 22.08 23.61 3.30
CA HIS A 983 20.79 22.92 3.15
C HIS A 983 20.81 21.54 3.78
N LEU A 984 19.66 21.09 4.29
CA LEU A 984 19.42 19.73 4.76
C LEU A 984 18.20 19.14 4.05
N LEU A 985 18.41 18.17 3.15
CA LEU A 985 17.32 17.36 2.59
C LEU A 985 17.12 16.13 3.49
N GLY A 986 16.05 16.15 4.29
CA GLY A 986 15.80 15.21 5.37
C GLY A 986 15.39 15.95 6.65
N TYR A 987 15.76 15.38 7.80
CA TYR A 987 15.47 15.95 9.12
C TYR A 987 16.59 15.61 10.09
N ALA A 988 16.86 16.50 11.05
CA ALA A 988 17.80 16.23 12.13
C ALA A 988 17.09 15.68 13.38
N TYR A 989 17.84 15.14 14.35
CA TYR A 989 17.31 14.62 15.62
C TYR A 989 16.62 15.67 16.51
N ARG A 990 16.83 16.95 16.19
CA ARG A 990 16.23 18.15 16.77
C ARG A 990 16.08 19.20 15.66
N SER A 991 15.29 20.24 15.88
CA SER A 991 15.37 21.44 15.03
C SER A 991 16.78 22.02 15.06
N LEU A 992 17.28 22.40 13.89
CA LEU A 992 18.53 23.16 13.73
C LEU A 992 18.22 24.66 13.64
N ASP A 993 19.27 25.47 13.79
CA ASP A 993 19.23 26.93 13.63
C ASP A 993 18.71 27.37 12.24
N LYS A 994 18.12 28.58 12.16
CA LYS A 994 17.59 29.17 10.92
C LYS A 994 18.65 29.40 9.83
N LEU A 995 19.93 29.31 10.18
CA LEU A 995 21.07 29.29 9.26
C LEU A 995 21.21 27.98 8.45
N VAL A 996 20.37 26.95 8.70
CA VAL A 996 20.35 25.69 7.94
C VAL A 996 18.96 25.47 7.33
N VAL A 997 18.87 25.60 6.00
CA VAL A 997 17.61 25.46 5.24
C VAL A 997 17.20 24.00 5.17
N THR A 998 16.23 23.60 6.00
CA THR A 998 15.76 22.21 6.11
C THR A 998 14.56 21.97 5.21
N HIS A 999 14.70 21.09 4.22
CA HIS A 999 13.69 20.77 3.19
C HIS A 999 12.70 19.66 3.59
N GLY A 1000 12.90 19.03 4.75
CA GLY A 1000 12.01 17.99 5.29
C GLY A 1000 12.29 16.57 4.74
N PRO A 1001 11.53 15.57 5.22
CA PRO A 1001 11.66 14.18 4.78
C PRO A 1001 11.28 14.01 3.30
N TYR A 1002 11.87 12.99 2.67
CA TYR A 1002 11.67 12.64 1.26
C TYR A 1002 11.42 11.13 1.12
N LYS A 1003 10.74 10.71 0.04
CA LYS A 1003 10.65 9.30 -0.34
C LYS A 1003 11.84 8.89 -1.21
N GLU A 1004 12.19 7.60 -1.20
CA GLU A 1004 13.34 7.03 -1.89
C GLU A 1004 13.33 7.36 -3.40
N GLU A 1005 12.15 7.35 -4.02
CA GLU A 1005 11.91 7.63 -5.44
C GLU A 1005 11.98 9.14 -5.76
N GLU A 1006 11.72 10.00 -4.78
CA GLU A 1006 11.71 11.47 -4.90
C GLU A 1006 13.10 12.10 -4.61
N ALA A 1007 14.05 11.32 -4.10
CA ALA A 1007 15.35 11.83 -3.65
C ALA A 1007 16.13 12.55 -4.77
N VAL A 1008 16.15 11.96 -5.97
CA VAL A 1008 16.90 12.45 -7.12
C VAL A 1008 16.28 13.72 -7.72
N SER A 1009 14.96 13.90 -7.67
CA SER A 1009 14.31 15.14 -8.12
C SER A 1009 14.50 16.27 -7.10
N ARG A 1010 14.28 16.00 -5.82
CA ARG A 1010 14.43 16.99 -4.74
C ARG A 1010 15.86 17.51 -4.61
N ILE A 1011 16.90 16.68 -4.82
CA ILE A 1011 18.29 17.18 -4.86
C ILE A 1011 18.50 18.12 -6.07
N ARG A 1012 17.89 17.84 -7.22
CA ARG A 1012 17.98 18.73 -8.41
C ARG A 1012 17.22 20.04 -8.21
N GLU A 1013 16.08 20.02 -7.54
CA GLU A 1013 15.30 21.21 -7.17
C GLU A 1013 16.06 22.17 -6.24
N ILE A 1014 17.00 21.66 -5.43
CA ILE A 1014 17.88 22.45 -4.54
C ILE A 1014 19.08 23.04 -5.29
N GLU A 1015 19.41 22.52 -6.47
CA GLU A 1015 20.58 22.90 -7.27
C GLU A 1015 21.89 23.09 -6.45
N PRO A 1016 22.34 22.11 -5.66
CA PRO A 1016 23.55 22.24 -4.83
C PRO A 1016 24.82 22.12 -5.68
N HIS A 1017 25.86 22.87 -5.31
CA HIS A 1017 27.17 22.81 -5.98
C HIS A 1017 28.03 21.65 -5.46
N VAL A 1018 27.76 21.19 -4.23
CA VAL A 1018 28.53 20.17 -3.52
C VAL A 1018 27.68 19.50 -2.43
N LEU A 1019 27.85 18.19 -2.24
CA LEU A 1019 27.26 17.48 -1.11
C LEU A 1019 28.28 17.29 0.01
N TRP A 1020 27.85 17.52 1.25
CA TRP A 1020 28.67 17.44 2.45
C TRP A 1020 28.21 16.32 3.38
N PHE A 1021 29.18 15.51 3.84
CA PHE A 1021 28.98 14.43 4.79
C PHE A 1021 29.79 14.69 6.06
N PRO A 1022 29.27 15.49 7.02
CA PRO A 1022 29.95 15.88 8.27
C PRO A 1022 30.02 14.76 9.33
N ALA A 1023 30.02 13.49 8.92
CA ALA A 1023 29.91 12.33 9.80
C ALA A 1023 31.01 12.33 10.89
N GLN A 1024 30.63 11.98 12.11
CA GLN A 1024 31.49 11.96 13.30
C GLN A 1024 31.84 10.53 13.75
N CYS A 1025 31.28 9.52 13.10
CA CYS A 1025 31.60 8.10 13.28
C CYS A 1025 32.03 7.47 11.95
N ALA A 1026 32.60 6.27 12.02
CA ALA A 1026 32.78 5.42 10.85
C ALA A 1026 31.42 4.97 10.30
N GLU A 1027 30.94 5.62 9.24
CA GLU A 1027 29.83 5.11 8.43
C GLU A 1027 30.28 3.83 7.72
N THR A 1028 29.51 2.75 7.85
CA THR A 1028 29.86 1.44 7.29
C THR A 1028 29.63 1.34 5.78
N TYR A 1029 28.74 2.18 5.22
CA TYR A 1029 28.50 2.26 3.77
C TYR A 1029 28.00 3.61 3.26
N SER A 1030 26.97 4.19 3.89
CA SER A 1030 26.24 5.40 3.48
C SER A 1030 25.52 5.35 2.11
N TYR A 1031 24.24 4.98 2.12
CA TYR A 1031 23.36 5.12 0.94
C TYR A 1031 23.13 6.58 0.49
N THR A 1032 23.29 7.56 1.38
CA THR A 1032 23.17 8.98 1.00
C THR A 1032 24.39 9.48 0.21
N LEU A 1033 25.56 8.82 0.35
CA LEU A 1033 26.68 9.00 -0.57
C LEU A 1033 26.34 8.52 -1.98
N SER A 1034 25.60 7.41 -2.11
CA SER A 1034 25.21 6.85 -3.41
C SER A 1034 24.39 7.83 -4.26
N LEU A 1035 23.53 8.63 -3.63
CA LEU A 1035 22.78 9.71 -4.31
C LEU A 1035 23.72 10.78 -4.90
N ALA A 1036 24.78 11.16 -4.17
CA ALA A 1036 25.78 12.12 -4.65
C ALA A 1036 26.57 11.56 -5.85
N LEU A 1037 26.95 10.27 -5.77
CA LEU A 1037 27.65 9.56 -6.83
C LEU A 1037 26.77 9.42 -8.08
N GLN A 1038 25.51 9.01 -7.93
CA GLN A 1038 24.53 8.86 -9.01
C GLN A 1038 24.24 10.18 -9.75
N LEU A 1039 24.21 11.29 -9.02
CA LEU A 1039 24.01 12.64 -9.59
C LEU A 1039 25.28 13.23 -10.21
N GLY A 1040 26.45 12.61 -10.02
CA GLY A 1040 27.72 13.14 -10.51
C GLY A 1040 28.21 14.37 -9.73
N LEU A 1041 27.68 14.68 -8.55
CA LEU A 1041 28.01 15.93 -7.85
C LEU A 1041 29.39 15.86 -7.17
N PRO A 1042 30.06 17.01 -6.96
CA PRO A 1042 31.22 17.12 -6.07
C PRO A 1042 30.89 16.71 -4.63
N VAL A 1043 31.87 16.15 -3.92
CA VAL A 1043 31.67 15.61 -2.56
C VAL A 1043 32.73 16.13 -1.59
N VAL A 1044 32.30 16.50 -0.39
CA VAL A 1044 33.17 16.74 0.76
C VAL A 1044 32.74 15.81 1.89
N ALA A 1045 33.63 14.99 2.42
CA ALA A 1045 33.31 13.99 3.45
C ALA A 1045 34.39 13.92 4.55
N SER A 1046 33.98 13.50 5.75
CA SER A 1046 34.91 13.13 6.82
C SER A 1046 35.82 11.98 6.39
N HIS A 1047 37.10 12.04 6.76
CA HIS A 1047 38.11 11.02 6.44
C HIS A 1047 38.02 9.79 7.38
N ILE A 1048 36.88 9.10 7.38
CA ILE A 1048 36.57 7.97 8.28
C ILE A 1048 35.54 7.00 7.66
N GLY A 1049 35.58 5.72 8.03
CA GLY A 1049 34.60 4.72 7.59
C GLY A 1049 34.73 4.40 6.10
N ALA A 1050 33.59 4.23 5.43
CA ALA A 1050 33.51 3.89 4.01
C ALA A 1050 33.69 5.07 3.04
N PHE A 1051 33.65 6.33 3.51
CA PHE A 1051 33.83 7.49 2.62
C PHE A 1051 35.16 7.50 1.84
N PRO A 1052 36.33 7.17 2.44
CA PRO A 1052 37.61 7.23 1.76
C PRO A 1052 37.73 6.21 0.62
N GLU A 1053 37.28 4.97 0.84
CA GLU A 1053 37.29 3.90 -0.14
C GLU A 1053 36.22 4.11 -1.23
N ARG A 1054 34.98 4.50 -0.88
CA ARG A 1054 33.92 4.75 -1.87
C ARG A 1054 34.10 6.04 -2.70
N LEU A 1055 35.06 6.88 -2.33
CA LEU A 1055 35.50 8.04 -3.12
C LEU A 1055 36.84 7.82 -3.82
N ALA A 1056 37.51 6.67 -3.63
CA ALA A 1056 38.79 6.37 -4.24
C ALA A 1056 38.76 6.50 -5.77
N GLY A 1057 39.80 7.10 -6.34
CA GLY A 1057 39.88 7.39 -7.78
C GLY A 1057 38.94 8.50 -8.27
N ARG A 1058 37.98 8.98 -7.46
CA ARG A 1058 37.03 10.02 -7.86
C ARG A 1058 37.65 11.42 -7.78
N ASN A 1059 37.47 12.19 -8.86
CA ASN A 1059 37.80 13.62 -8.93
C ASN A 1059 36.76 14.46 -8.19
N SER A 1060 37.08 15.73 -7.92
CA SER A 1060 36.21 16.71 -7.26
C SER A 1060 35.63 16.20 -5.93
N SER A 1061 36.45 15.46 -5.19
CA SER A 1061 36.08 14.73 -3.97
C SER A 1061 37.14 14.96 -2.88
N VAL A 1062 36.73 15.58 -1.77
CA VAL A 1062 37.61 15.96 -0.64
C VAL A 1062 37.35 15.06 0.57
N LEU A 1063 38.42 14.51 1.14
CA LEU A 1063 38.42 13.86 2.44
C LEU A 1063 39.02 14.80 3.49
N PHE A 1064 38.25 15.10 4.53
CA PHE A 1064 38.63 16.06 5.57
C PHE A 1064 39.08 15.34 6.85
N SER A 1065 40.35 15.50 7.23
CA SER A 1065 40.95 14.77 8.37
C SER A 1065 40.62 15.34 9.74
N ASP A 1066 40.45 16.66 9.88
CA ASP A 1066 40.15 17.32 11.17
C ASP A 1066 38.64 17.37 11.46
N PHE A 1067 37.89 16.34 11.03
CA PHE A 1067 36.42 16.36 10.95
C PHE A 1067 35.69 16.48 12.29
N HIS A 1068 36.37 16.27 13.42
CA HIS A 1068 35.84 16.52 14.77
C HIS A 1068 35.87 18.00 15.19
N SER A 1069 36.43 18.90 14.38
CA SER A 1069 36.61 20.31 14.69
C SER A 1069 35.71 21.20 13.82
N SER A 1070 34.59 21.67 14.38
CA SER A 1070 33.71 22.63 13.69
C SER A 1070 34.45 23.90 13.23
N PRO A 1071 35.41 24.48 13.99
CA PRO A 1071 36.22 25.60 13.49
C PRO A 1071 37.15 25.24 12.33
N ALA A 1072 37.61 24.00 12.23
CA ALA A 1072 38.40 23.55 11.07
C ALA A 1072 37.51 23.38 9.84
N TRP A 1073 36.30 22.82 10.00
CA TRP A 1073 35.29 22.80 8.94
C TRP A 1073 34.90 24.20 8.47
N ALA A 1074 34.68 25.13 9.40
CA ALA A 1074 34.35 26.51 9.07
C ALA A 1074 35.51 27.23 8.36
N ALA A 1075 36.76 26.98 8.74
CA ALA A 1075 37.93 27.45 7.98
C ALA A 1075 37.94 26.88 6.54
N PHE A 1076 37.79 25.56 6.38
CA PHE A 1076 37.73 24.91 5.07
C PHE A 1076 36.64 25.50 4.17
N TRP A 1077 35.42 25.65 4.67
CA TRP A 1077 34.30 26.20 3.90
C TRP A 1077 34.49 27.68 3.56
N ARG A 1078 35.11 28.46 4.44
CA ARG A 1078 35.49 29.86 4.19
C ARG A 1078 36.53 29.98 3.08
N ASP A 1079 37.50 29.08 3.04
CA ASP A 1079 38.49 29.01 1.96
C ASP A 1079 37.85 28.52 0.64
N ALA A 1080 36.93 27.55 0.69
CA ALA A 1080 36.23 27.02 -0.49
C ALA A 1080 35.23 28.00 -1.14
N VAL A 1081 34.74 29.00 -0.39
CA VAL A 1081 34.00 30.16 -0.95
C VAL A 1081 34.96 31.11 -1.70
N GLY A 1082 36.19 31.27 -1.20
CA GLY A 1082 37.22 32.09 -1.85
C GLY A 1082 37.85 31.44 -3.09
N ASP A 1083 37.98 30.11 -3.09
CA ASP A 1083 38.47 29.33 -4.22
C ASP A 1083 37.78 27.94 -4.31
N PHE A 1084 36.69 27.85 -5.06
CA PHE A 1084 35.96 26.59 -5.24
C PHE A 1084 36.75 25.52 -6.04
N ASP A 1085 37.83 25.91 -6.73
CA ASP A 1085 38.72 24.93 -7.36
C ASP A 1085 39.46 24.05 -6.33
N LEU A 1086 39.53 24.46 -5.05
CA LEU A 1086 39.99 23.61 -3.94
C LEU A 1086 39.17 22.31 -3.85
N ILE A 1087 37.88 22.37 -4.14
CA ILE A 1087 37.01 21.20 -4.25
C ILE A 1087 37.14 20.59 -5.64
N LEU A 1088 36.97 21.37 -6.72
CA LEU A 1088 36.89 20.80 -8.07
C LEU A 1088 38.17 20.07 -8.55
N LYS A 1089 39.35 20.56 -8.18
CA LYS A 1089 40.66 19.98 -8.56
C LYS A 1089 41.16 18.91 -7.58
N SER A 1090 40.40 18.59 -6.53
CA SER A 1090 40.73 17.51 -5.60
C SER A 1090 40.52 16.13 -6.24
N SER A 1091 41.20 15.11 -5.70
CA SER A 1091 41.05 13.71 -6.10
C SER A 1091 41.47 12.79 -4.96
N VAL A 1092 40.70 11.74 -4.67
CA VAL A 1092 41.08 10.76 -3.65
C VAL A 1092 42.03 9.70 -4.27
N PRO A 1093 43.18 9.39 -3.64
CA PRO A 1093 44.11 8.40 -4.19
C PRO A 1093 43.53 6.97 -4.19
N ASP A 1094 43.58 6.34 -5.36
CA ASP A 1094 43.01 5.02 -5.67
C ASP A 1094 43.66 3.84 -4.91
N HIS A 1095 44.94 3.97 -4.55
CA HIS A 1095 45.82 2.86 -4.12
C HIS A 1095 45.88 2.64 -2.59
N LEU A 1096 44.93 3.19 -1.83
CA LEU A 1096 44.99 3.22 -0.36
C LEU A 1096 44.15 2.13 0.34
N PHE A 1097 43.33 1.38 -0.40
CA PHE A 1097 42.30 0.49 0.16
C PHE A 1097 42.36 -0.91 -0.47
N ALA A 1098 41.75 -1.91 0.20
CA ALA A 1098 41.54 -3.21 -0.40
C ALA A 1098 40.40 -3.15 -1.44
N PRO A 1099 40.50 -3.88 -2.57
CA PRO A 1099 39.43 -3.89 -3.57
C PRO A 1099 38.18 -4.61 -3.04
N SER A 1100 37.01 -4.00 -3.23
CA SER A 1100 35.71 -4.63 -3.06
C SER A 1100 35.51 -5.76 -4.09
N ASP A 1101 34.95 -6.89 -3.68
CA ASP A 1101 34.50 -7.92 -4.62
C ASP A 1101 33.17 -7.51 -5.28
N GLU A 1102 33.25 -6.88 -6.45
CA GLU A 1102 32.10 -6.44 -7.24
C GLU A 1102 31.25 -7.60 -7.79
N GLU A 1103 31.83 -8.81 -7.96
CA GLU A 1103 31.13 -9.99 -8.50
C GLU A 1103 30.46 -10.85 -7.41
N PHE A 1104 30.60 -10.49 -6.12
CA PHE A 1104 30.15 -11.32 -5.00
C PHE A 1104 28.67 -11.71 -5.08
N TYR A 1105 27.76 -10.73 -5.16
CA TYR A 1105 26.31 -11.00 -5.18
C TYR A 1105 25.87 -11.72 -6.45
N GLU A 1106 26.49 -11.39 -7.60
CA GLU A 1106 26.14 -11.99 -8.90
C GLU A 1106 26.54 -13.47 -9.02
N ARG A 1107 27.63 -13.87 -8.35
CA ARG A 1107 28.21 -15.22 -8.51
C ARG A 1107 28.29 -15.96 -7.17
N ARG A 1108 29.08 -15.45 -6.23
CA ARG A 1108 29.50 -16.18 -5.03
C ARG A 1108 28.41 -16.30 -3.97
N TYR A 1109 27.55 -15.30 -3.81
CA TYR A 1109 26.43 -15.35 -2.86
C TYR A 1109 25.48 -16.54 -3.14
N LEU A 1110 25.23 -16.82 -4.42
CA LEU A 1110 24.38 -17.91 -4.89
C LEU A 1110 25.03 -19.30 -4.82
N GLU A 1111 26.36 -19.39 -4.67
CA GLU A 1111 27.06 -20.68 -4.59
C GLU A 1111 26.56 -21.49 -3.38
N GLY A 1112 26.22 -22.76 -3.58
CA GLY A 1112 25.75 -23.63 -2.51
C GLY A 1112 24.35 -23.34 -1.95
N LEU A 1113 23.60 -22.36 -2.49
CA LEU A 1113 22.18 -22.22 -2.19
C LEU A 1113 21.39 -23.32 -2.92
N VAL A 1114 20.79 -24.25 -2.18
CA VAL A 1114 20.07 -25.40 -2.72
C VAL A 1114 18.63 -25.42 -2.21
N ALA A 1115 17.68 -25.71 -3.09
CA ALA A 1115 16.29 -25.95 -2.69
C ALA A 1115 16.17 -27.25 -1.88
N SER A 1116 15.56 -27.18 -0.69
CA SER A 1116 15.20 -28.39 0.06
C SER A 1116 14.24 -29.25 -0.76
N LYS A 1117 14.54 -30.55 -0.89
CA LYS A 1117 13.79 -31.50 -1.72
C LYS A 1117 12.85 -32.40 -0.93
N ASP A 1118 13.05 -32.48 0.39
CA ASP A 1118 12.37 -33.39 1.31
C ASP A 1118 11.68 -32.60 2.44
N ALA A 1119 11.09 -31.44 2.11
CA ALA A 1119 10.36 -30.60 3.05
C ALA A 1119 9.19 -31.38 3.69
N PRO A 1120 9.13 -31.52 5.03
CA PRO A 1120 8.07 -32.28 5.69
C PRO A 1120 6.70 -31.61 5.52
N VAL A 1121 5.63 -32.39 5.51
CA VAL A 1121 4.26 -31.85 5.50
C VAL A 1121 3.83 -31.57 6.93
N LEU A 1122 3.60 -30.28 7.25
CA LEU A 1122 3.01 -29.83 8.52
C LEU A 1122 1.70 -30.58 8.82
N PRO A 1123 1.57 -31.25 9.98
CA PRO A 1123 0.29 -31.78 10.43
C PRO A 1123 -0.71 -30.62 10.64
N MET A 1124 -1.90 -30.70 10.06
CA MET A 1124 -2.78 -29.51 9.97
C MET A 1124 -3.29 -28.94 11.30
N TYR A 1125 -3.32 -29.74 12.38
CA TYR A 1125 -3.59 -29.21 13.72
C TYR A 1125 -2.48 -28.24 14.19
N PHE A 1126 -1.26 -28.39 13.71
CA PHE A 1126 -0.09 -27.58 14.08
C PHE A 1126 -0.19 -26.15 13.51
N MET A 1127 -0.63 -26.00 12.26
CA MET A 1127 -0.92 -24.67 11.70
C MET A 1127 -2.13 -24.01 12.36
N GLY A 1128 -3.16 -24.81 12.68
CA GLY A 1128 -4.26 -24.39 13.54
C GLY A 1128 -3.78 -23.92 14.92
N GLU A 1129 -2.81 -24.59 15.52
CA GLU A 1129 -2.24 -24.19 16.82
C GLU A 1129 -1.31 -22.97 16.75
N CYS A 1130 -0.54 -22.80 15.67
CA CYS A 1130 0.30 -21.61 15.47
C CYS A 1130 -0.57 -20.37 15.30
N LEU A 1131 -1.62 -20.43 14.47
CA LEU A 1131 -2.53 -19.32 14.26
C LEU A 1131 -3.51 -19.12 15.43
N ALA A 1132 -3.96 -20.19 16.10
CA ALA A 1132 -4.64 -20.06 17.39
C ALA A 1132 -3.72 -19.55 18.52
N ASN A 1133 -2.40 -19.51 18.32
CA ASN A 1133 -1.45 -18.81 19.21
C ASN A 1133 -1.10 -17.39 18.73
N ALA A 1134 -1.28 -17.05 17.45
CA ALA A 1134 -1.48 -15.65 17.07
C ALA A 1134 -2.75 -15.09 17.75
N GLU A 1135 -3.84 -15.87 17.82
CA GLU A 1135 -5.05 -15.53 18.57
C GLU A 1135 -4.88 -15.62 20.11
N LYS A 1136 -4.07 -16.54 20.66
CA LYS A 1136 -3.81 -16.60 22.12
C LYS A 1136 -2.71 -15.66 22.60
N ALA A 1137 -1.91 -15.08 21.71
CA ALA A 1137 -1.19 -13.84 22.01
C ALA A 1137 -2.18 -12.72 22.38
N ASP A 1138 -3.42 -12.76 21.85
CA ASP A 1138 -4.54 -11.91 22.30
C ASP A 1138 -5.37 -12.53 23.45
N VAL A 1139 -4.98 -13.69 24.04
CA VAL A 1139 -5.66 -14.31 25.21
C VAL A 1139 -4.70 -14.73 26.34
N LEU A 1140 -3.62 -13.97 26.53
CA LEU A 1140 -3.25 -13.56 27.90
C LEU A 1140 -3.61 -12.10 28.20
N MET A 1141 -4.68 -11.61 27.53
CA MET A 1141 -5.34 -10.31 27.71
C MET A 1141 -4.96 -9.62 29.01
N GLY A 1142 -4.24 -8.51 28.90
CA GLY A 1142 -3.96 -7.65 30.02
C GLY A 1142 -5.25 -7.19 30.68
N ARG A 1143 -5.15 -6.57 31.86
CA ARG A 1143 -6.33 -5.96 32.52
C ARG A 1143 -7.09 -5.00 31.59
N ARG A 1144 -6.42 -4.51 30.54
CA ARG A 1144 -6.93 -3.64 29.49
C ARG A 1144 -7.72 -4.38 28.40
N GLU A 1145 -7.16 -5.35 27.66
CA GLU A 1145 -7.93 -6.09 26.64
C GLU A 1145 -9.16 -6.78 27.25
N ARG A 1146 -9.00 -7.28 28.48
CA ARG A 1146 -10.07 -7.93 29.24
C ARG A 1146 -11.20 -6.96 29.60
N LEU A 1147 -10.90 -5.67 29.79
CA LEU A 1147 -11.89 -4.60 29.92
C LEU A 1147 -12.58 -4.32 28.57
N PHE A 1148 -11.81 -4.27 27.47
CA PHE A 1148 -12.35 -4.01 26.14
C PHE A 1148 -13.37 -5.08 25.70
N ARG A 1149 -13.07 -6.36 25.92
CA ARG A 1149 -13.98 -7.47 25.57
C ARG A 1149 -15.29 -7.45 26.39
N ILE A 1150 -15.26 -6.91 27.61
CA ILE A 1150 -16.45 -6.67 28.43
C ILE A 1150 -17.23 -5.45 27.90
N LEU A 1151 -16.53 -4.37 27.56
CA LEU A 1151 -17.09 -3.18 26.90
C LEU A 1151 -17.84 -3.57 25.61
N VAL A 1152 -17.22 -4.33 24.70
CA VAL A 1152 -17.86 -4.80 23.45
C VAL A 1152 -19.13 -5.62 23.73
N LYS A 1153 -19.13 -6.53 24.71
CA LYS A 1153 -20.35 -7.26 25.11
C LYS A 1153 -21.44 -6.36 25.69
N ILE A 1154 -21.10 -5.27 26.36
CA ILE A 1154 -22.05 -4.26 26.83
C ILE A 1154 -22.60 -3.48 25.62
N VAL A 1155 -21.73 -3.02 24.72
CA VAL A 1155 -22.06 -2.31 23.47
C VAL A 1155 -23.03 -3.10 22.57
N GLN A 1156 -22.98 -4.43 22.59
CA GLN A 1156 -23.90 -5.31 21.86
C GLN A 1156 -25.32 -5.41 22.48
N THR A 1157 -25.55 -4.90 23.69
CA THR A 1157 -26.91 -4.81 24.28
C THR A 1157 -27.65 -3.55 23.82
N ARG A 1158 -28.99 -3.55 23.79
CA ARG A 1158 -29.77 -2.38 23.34
C ARG A 1158 -29.43 -1.06 24.08
N PHE A 1159 -29.16 -1.12 25.39
CA PHE A 1159 -28.78 0.06 26.17
C PHE A 1159 -27.32 0.45 25.96
N GLY A 1160 -26.39 -0.52 25.96
CA GLY A 1160 -24.98 -0.24 25.71
C GLY A 1160 -24.70 0.19 24.27
N SER A 1161 -25.48 -0.24 23.28
CA SER A 1161 -25.40 0.21 21.88
C SER A 1161 -25.80 1.67 21.74
N PHE A 1162 -26.82 2.12 22.50
CA PHE A 1162 -27.23 3.52 22.56
C PHE A 1162 -26.15 4.39 23.21
N VAL A 1163 -25.58 3.95 24.33
CA VAL A 1163 -24.44 4.62 24.99
C VAL A 1163 -23.20 4.63 24.09
N ALA A 1164 -22.92 3.54 23.37
CA ALA A 1164 -21.80 3.47 22.44
C ALA A 1164 -21.96 4.43 21.26
N LYS A 1165 -23.16 4.50 20.66
CA LYS A 1165 -23.48 5.43 19.58
C LYS A 1165 -23.47 6.90 20.01
N ALA A 1166 -23.49 7.19 21.30
CA ALA A 1166 -23.23 8.51 21.86
C ALA A 1166 -21.72 8.83 22.01
N PHE A 1167 -20.82 7.85 21.85
CA PHE A 1167 -19.37 8.06 21.73
C PHE A 1167 -18.93 7.99 20.26
N PRO A 1168 -18.19 8.98 19.74
CA PRO A 1168 -17.67 8.96 18.38
C PRO A 1168 -16.86 7.69 18.06
N VAL A 1169 -16.88 7.26 16.79
CA VAL A 1169 -16.14 6.05 16.33
C VAL A 1169 -14.63 6.20 16.57
N SER A 1170 -14.10 7.42 16.57
CA SER A 1170 -12.72 7.73 17.00
C SER A 1170 -12.48 7.46 18.48
N VAL A 1171 -13.41 7.79 19.37
CA VAL A 1171 -13.34 7.46 20.80
C VAL A 1171 -13.44 5.95 21.01
N GLN A 1172 -14.30 5.26 20.25
CA GLN A 1172 -14.36 3.80 20.27
C GLN A 1172 -13.06 3.16 19.74
N ARG A 1173 -12.45 3.70 18.67
CA ARG A 1173 -11.13 3.27 18.16
C ARG A 1173 -9.99 3.60 19.11
N ASN A 1174 -10.05 4.68 19.89
CA ASN A 1174 -9.05 5.02 20.91
C ASN A 1174 -9.24 4.19 22.18
N ILE A 1175 -10.47 3.81 22.54
CA ILE A 1175 -10.73 2.80 23.57
C ILE A 1175 -10.27 1.40 23.09
N LYS A 1176 -10.42 1.04 21.79
CA LYS A 1176 -9.76 -0.14 21.19
C LYS A 1176 -8.24 -0.01 21.35
N ARG A 1177 -7.58 0.97 20.71
CA ARG A 1177 -6.10 1.19 20.75
C ARG A 1177 -5.47 1.35 22.14
N TYR A 1178 -6.15 1.97 23.11
CA TYR A 1178 -5.63 2.10 24.48
C TYR A 1178 -5.73 0.77 25.25
N LEU A 1179 -6.69 -0.08 24.88
CA LEU A 1179 -6.96 -1.34 25.56
C LEU A 1179 -6.42 -2.60 24.86
N THR A 1180 -6.21 -2.57 23.54
CA THR A 1180 -5.60 -3.62 22.70
C THR A 1180 -4.39 -3.02 21.97
N ARG A 1181 -3.18 -3.54 22.18
CA ARG A 1181 -1.96 -2.98 21.57
C ARG A 1181 -1.58 -3.50 20.19
N LYS A 1182 -2.07 -4.68 19.77
CA LYS A 1182 -1.93 -5.14 18.38
C LYS A 1182 -2.98 -4.49 17.47
N PRO A 1183 -2.69 -4.32 16.16
CA PRO A 1183 -3.72 -4.05 15.16
C PRO A 1183 -4.56 -5.32 14.95
N LEU A 1184 -5.56 -5.51 15.80
CA LEU A 1184 -6.71 -6.33 15.44
C LEU A 1184 -7.43 -5.64 14.28
N HIS A 1185 -7.40 -6.29 13.12
CA HIS A 1185 -8.43 -6.13 12.10
C HIS A 1185 -9.80 -6.29 12.80
#